data_AF-R6DYS5-F1
#
_entry.id   AF-R6DYS5-F1
#
_cell.length_a   1.000
_cell.length_b   1.000
_cell.length_c   1.000
_cell.angle_alpha   90.00
_cell.angle_beta   90.00
_cell.angle_gamma   90.00
#
_symmetry.space_group_name_H-M   'P 1'
#
loop_
_entity.id
_entity.type
_entity.pdbx_description
1 polymer ?
#
loop_
_entity_poly.entity_id
_entity_poly.type
_entity_poly.pdbx_seq_one_letter_code
_entity_poly.pdbx_strand_id
1 'polypeptide(L)'
;MSYLHRISLVVLMSICCWISISAQKKMQLVPTFENCSYYCDSVFDVAFDKAWNTSATFRLLYKAKDELQWKEAFAPYYDTQRFQLRGSIMNLEENTEYEIRLEKMRKNKWTTIKKDKFVTWSSCPPVKEMLKLSEMKEFKAGTGVVLKGIKGRANGWIKIIGDVAVEAPSTCRQALEIDDCKYLILENFVVKGGRIDAVAIRENCEDVRIIGADISAWGRIAVDQVHLEDSINYPASKYKRDNACFIDDEGVVIRNDAGIYLGTVGKVPGPKNIVIERCYIHDPKGHSNAWHGVREVGRAKGIPYRFWHPQGPQGIYMRSRGGLVIRYNDVVGADHYRLHDLLGGFNNGKIDGGMNVDADVYGNYLAFSQDDGLEMDGGQCNVRLYNNRIEQARVGISTAPNKRGPSYLIRNVIFNLGDSNREYSYGIKNGGGTMHSHGLHYFINNTFHISGNCISSVGYGSDVDRGMFQGYSRNNIFFNRKENNPKARGCGIYESHSHTNNHFDYDLFFDANKKDKKGEARLKSMDCEQNAVYGDPLFVSPETGVFTLLPESPAIGKGQMQMNISENKGKDVDLGALSYGASSLIPQRPIDVQADKYLLTMSCQDTGEINIKVGNLPTGMSYTLTKNKDMDWFTFDVAQQGKVVSNSSFTISFNTKAEEGKGYRGVFFVRFSNGFSIPVSVNIL
;
A
#
# COMPACT_ATOMS: atom_id res chain seq x y z
N MET A 1 83.12 9.97 52.64
CA MET A 1 83.07 9.24 51.36
C MET A 1 81.71 8.59 51.22
N SER A 2 81.05 8.84 50.07
CA SER A 2 80.02 8.05 49.37
C SER A 2 78.74 7.58 50.09
N TYR A 3 77.57 8.15 49.76
CA TYR A 3 76.59 7.77 48.69
C TYR A 3 75.60 6.68 49.20
N LEU A 4 74.27 6.72 49.00
CA LEU A 4 73.30 7.69 48.49
C LEU A 4 71.87 7.12 48.74
N HIS A 5 70.83 7.97 48.76
CA HIS A 5 69.40 7.60 48.78
C HIS A 5 68.69 8.13 47.51
N ARG A 6 67.58 7.50 47.08
CA ARG A 6 66.66 7.95 46.00
C ARG A 6 65.21 8.00 46.50
N ILE A 7 64.48 9.07 46.17
CA ILE A 7 63.02 9.25 46.33
C ILE A 7 62.42 9.90 45.06
N SER A 8 61.17 9.54 44.82
CA SER A 8 60.16 9.77 43.77
C SER A 8 59.94 11.18 43.18
N LEU A 9 59.41 11.22 41.95
CA LEU A 9 58.62 12.34 41.42
C LEU A 9 57.52 11.83 40.46
N VAL A 10 56.26 12.23 40.71
CA VAL A 10 55.09 12.05 39.84
C VAL A 10 54.75 13.43 39.27
N VAL A 11 54.66 13.56 37.94
CA VAL A 11 54.32 14.82 37.25
C VAL A 11 52.91 14.70 36.66
N LEU A 12 52.01 15.61 37.08
CA LEU A 12 50.73 15.87 36.44
C LEU A 12 50.94 16.43 35.04
N MET A 13 50.36 15.79 34.02
CA MET A 13 50.23 16.37 32.67
C MET A 13 48.75 16.65 32.40
N SER A 14 48.41 17.94 32.32
CA SER A 14 47.10 18.47 31.94
C SER A 14 46.81 18.15 30.47
N ILE A 15 45.93 17.19 30.20
CA ILE A 15 45.34 17.00 28.87
C ILE A 15 44.11 17.89 28.79
N CYS A 16 44.26 19.03 28.12
CA CYS A 16 43.14 19.83 27.64
C CYS A 16 42.35 19.01 26.62
N CYS A 17 41.32 18.29 27.08
CA CYS A 17 40.26 17.80 26.21
C CYS A 17 39.53 19.01 25.62
N TRP A 18 39.93 19.42 24.41
CA TRP A 18 39.06 20.14 23.51
C TRP A 18 37.88 19.21 23.19
N ILE A 19 36.83 19.32 24.00
CA ILE A 19 35.50 18.86 23.63
C ILE A 19 35.16 19.66 22.38
N SER A 20 35.34 19.03 21.23
CA SER A 20 34.71 19.46 20.00
C SER A 20 33.23 19.63 20.34
N ILE A 21 32.74 20.87 20.36
CA ILE A 21 31.31 21.16 20.42
C ILE A 21 30.70 20.31 19.32
N SER A 22 30.01 19.23 19.70
CA SER A 22 29.50 18.27 18.73
C SER A 22 28.62 19.07 17.78
N ALA A 23 28.96 19.10 16.49
CA ALA A 23 28.04 19.59 15.48
C ALA A 23 26.73 18.85 15.70
N GLN A 24 25.73 19.57 16.23
CA GLN A 24 24.43 18.99 16.54
C GLN A 24 23.95 18.29 15.27
N LYS A 25 23.84 16.95 15.27
CA LYS A 25 23.40 16.20 14.08
C LYS A 25 22.13 16.85 13.53
N LYS A 26 22.15 17.21 12.25
CA LYS A 26 20.97 17.77 11.56
C LYS A 26 19.82 16.77 11.65
N MET A 27 18.59 17.29 11.63
CA MET A 27 17.43 16.41 11.52
C MET A 27 17.44 15.81 10.12
N GLN A 28 17.17 14.51 10.00
CA GLN A 28 17.03 13.90 8.68
C GLN A 28 15.62 14.15 8.19
N LEU A 29 15.50 14.68 6.97
CA LEU A 29 14.24 14.94 6.28
C LEU A 29 14.23 14.18 4.96
N VAL A 30 13.18 13.40 4.71
CA VAL A 30 13.02 12.60 3.49
C VAL A 30 11.66 12.92 2.88
N PRO A 31 11.60 13.89 1.95
CA PRO A 31 10.36 14.25 1.28
C PRO A 31 9.99 13.27 0.18
N THR A 32 8.68 13.20 -0.08
CA THR A 32 8.05 12.66 -1.28
C THR A 32 7.18 13.76 -1.91
N PHE A 33 6.13 13.41 -2.67
CA PHE A 33 5.26 14.40 -3.32
C PHE A 33 4.42 15.22 -2.34
N GLU A 34 3.76 14.55 -1.39
CA GLU A 34 2.83 15.21 -0.45
C GLU A 34 3.14 14.88 1.02
N ASN A 35 4.30 14.27 1.28
CA ASN A 35 4.72 13.89 2.63
C ASN A 35 6.20 14.19 2.84
N CYS A 36 6.61 14.27 4.11
CA CYS A 36 8.00 14.35 4.51
C CYS A 36 8.23 13.58 5.80
N SER A 37 8.99 12.49 5.72
CA SER A 37 9.49 11.79 6.89
C SER A 37 10.54 12.63 7.61
N TYR A 38 10.57 12.52 8.93
CA TYR A 38 11.62 13.10 9.74
C TYR A 38 12.19 12.13 10.78
N TYR A 39 13.48 12.32 11.10
CA TYR A 39 14.20 11.57 12.12
C TYR A 39 15.15 12.47 12.91
N CYS A 40 15.15 12.33 14.23
CA CYS A 40 15.98 13.08 15.17
C CYS A 40 16.60 12.14 16.21
N ASP A 41 17.88 11.80 16.00
CA ASP A 41 18.67 10.92 16.89
C ASP A 41 19.07 11.58 18.21
N SER A 42 19.01 12.91 18.30
CA SER A 42 19.67 13.67 19.38
C SER A 42 18.75 13.99 20.56
N VAL A 43 17.85 13.07 20.93
CA VAL A 43 16.86 13.26 22.00
C VAL A 43 17.04 12.21 23.09
N PHE A 44 18.21 12.24 23.74
CA PHE A 44 18.63 11.20 24.71
C PHE A 44 18.13 11.42 26.14
N ASP A 45 17.50 12.55 26.44
CA ASP A 45 17.19 13.00 27.80
C ASP A 45 15.70 12.83 28.19
N VAL A 46 14.92 12.05 27.41
CA VAL A 46 13.49 11.83 27.70
C VAL A 46 13.14 10.36 27.54
N ALA A 47 12.51 9.79 28.57
CA ALA A 47 11.83 8.51 28.50
C ALA A 47 10.32 8.75 28.39
N PHE A 48 9.65 7.98 27.54
CA PHE A 48 8.20 8.01 27.37
C PHE A 48 7.60 6.70 27.84
N ASP A 49 6.45 6.78 28.52
CA ASP A 49 5.63 5.64 28.91
C ASP A 49 4.90 5.02 27.70
N LYS A 50 4.53 5.85 26.72
CA LYS A 50 3.92 5.46 25.45
C LYS A 50 4.66 6.09 24.28
N ALA A 51 4.93 5.30 23.24
CA ALA A 51 5.69 5.75 22.08
C ALA A 51 4.97 6.84 21.25
N TRP A 52 3.63 6.90 21.31
CA TRP A 52 2.82 7.92 20.62
C TRP A 52 2.46 9.14 21.49
N ASN A 53 2.64 9.07 22.81
CA ASN A 53 2.27 10.15 23.73
C ASN A 53 3.43 11.13 23.92
N THR A 54 3.92 11.72 22.82
CA THR A 54 5.04 12.67 22.89
C THR A 54 4.58 14.13 22.83
N SER A 55 3.32 14.40 22.47
CA SER A 55 2.81 15.75 22.17
C SER A 55 2.90 16.74 23.34
N ALA A 56 2.88 16.25 24.58
CA ALA A 56 3.11 17.09 25.76
C ALA A 56 4.57 17.58 25.88
N THR A 57 5.51 16.90 25.23
CA THR A 57 6.96 17.17 25.34
C THR A 57 7.56 17.69 24.04
N PHE A 58 7.13 17.16 22.89
CA PHE A 58 7.64 17.50 21.58
C PHE A 58 6.50 17.86 20.64
N ARG A 59 6.72 18.88 19.83
CA ARG A 59 5.88 19.17 18.67
C ARG A 59 6.74 19.56 17.49
N LEU A 60 6.31 19.16 16.30
CA LEU A 60 6.93 19.59 15.05
C LEU A 60 6.00 20.60 14.39
N LEU A 61 6.53 21.77 14.09
CA LEU A 61 5.81 22.82 13.38
C LEU A 61 6.41 22.97 11.99
N TYR A 62 5.56 23.26 11.00
CA TYR A 62 5.95 23.47 9.62
C TYR A 62 5.19 24.64 9.00
N LYS A 63 5.73 25.23 7.94
CA LYS A 63 5.04 26.19 7.08
C LYS A 63 5.64 26.17 5.69
N ALA A 64 4.84 26.44 4.66
CA ALA A 64 5.43 26.74 3.35
C ALA A 64 6.28 28.02 3.47
N LYS A 65 7.32 28.15 2.64
CA LYS A 65 8.26 29.29 2.68
C LYS A 65 7.53 30.64 2.67
N ASP A 66 6.53 30.76 1.80
CA ASP A 66 5.78 32.00 1.57
C ASP A 66 4.58 32.16 2.53
N GLU A 67 4.29 31.16 3.37
CA GLU A 67 3.29 31.26 4.44
C GLU A 67 3.90 31.92 5.68
N LEU A 68 3.07 32.73 6.36
CA LEU A 68 3.41 33.35 7.65
C LEU A 68 3.06 32.46 8.85
N GLN A 69 2.02 31.63 8.72
CA GLN A 69 1.48 30.85 9.82
C GLN A 69 2.17 29.48 9.92
N TRP A 70 2.59 29.14 11.15
CA TRP A 70 3.09 27.81 11.46
C TRP A 70 1.93 26.87 11.75
N LYS A 71 1.91 25.73 11.08
CA LYS A 71 1.00 24.61 11.31
C LYS A 71 1.70 23.56 12.17
N GLU A 72 0.94 22.84 12.99
CA GLU A 72 1.45 21.72 13.78
C GLU A 72 1.27 20.41 12.99
N ALA A 73 2.32 19.59 12.97
CA ALA A 73 2.28 18.24 12.42
C ALA A 73 1.79 17.25 13.49
N PHE A 74 1.42 16.07 13.03
CA PHE A 74 1.02 14.94 13.83
C PHE A 74 2.09 14.62 14.88
N ALA A 75 1.64 14.14 16.03
CA ALA A 75 2.50 13.94 17.19
C ALA A 75 3.70 13.04 16.81
N PRO A 76 4.94 13.44 17.15
CA PRO A 76 6.10 12.61 16.91
C PRO A 76 6.00 11.24 17.60
N TYR A 77 6.55 10.21 16.97
CA TYR A 77 6.73 8.89 17.56
C TYR A 77 8.14 8.78 18.14
N TYR A 78 8.25 8.26 19.37
CA TYR A 78 9.54 7.95 19.99
C TYR A 78 9.83 6.46 19.93
N ASP A 79 10.84 6.08 19.15
CA ASP A 79 11.37 4.72 19.11
C ASP A 79 12.31 4.52 20.30
N THR A 80 11.83 3.81 21.32
CA THR A 80 12.60 3.53 22.54
C THR A 80 13.77 2.58 22.32
N GLN A 81 13.69 1.69 21.32
CA GLN A 81 14.78 0.75 21.02
C GLN A 81 15.94 1.45 20.31
N ARG A 82 15.65 2.50 19.53
CA ARG A 82 16.63 3.25 18.74
C ARG A 82 16.95 4.63 19.31
N PHE A 83 16.32 5.01 20.42
CA PHE A 83 16.47 6.33 21.04
C PHE A 83 16.30 7.49 20.04
N GLN A 84 15.24 7.41 19.22
CA GLN A 84 15.07 8.31 18.08
C GLN A 84 13.62 8.82 18.01
N LEU A 85 13.48 10.15 17.91
CA LEU A 85 12.20 10.78 17.60
C LEU A 85 12.00 10.79 16.08
N ARG A 86 10.83 10.38 15.59
CA ARG A 86 10.55 10.29 14.16
C ARG A 86 9.06 10.47 13.87
N GLY A 87 8.72 10.62 12.60
CA GLY A 87 7.35 10.64 12.13
C GLY A 87 7.25 11.16 10.71
N SER A 88 6.06 11.57 10.31
CA SER A 88 5.81 12.18 9.01
C SER A 88 4.96 13.42 9.12
N ILE A 89 5.33 14.45 8.35
CA ILE A 89 4.41 15.50 7.91
C ILE A 89 3.70 14.94 6.67
N MET A 90 2.40 15.16 6.55
CA MET A 90 1.52 14.62 5.50
C MET A 90 0.57 15.70 4.98
N ASN A 91 -0.05 15.46 3.83
CA ASN A 91 -0.92 16.42 3.13
C ASN A 91 -0.20 17.74 2.82
N LEU A 92 1.05 17.64 2.35
CA LEU A 92 1.84 18.78 1.87
C LEU A 92 1.55 19.04 0.40
N GLU A 93 1.75 20.28 -0.02
CA GLU A 93 1.72 20.66 -1.42
C GLU A 93 2.97 20.15 -2.13
N GLU A 94 2.77 19.73 -3.38
CA GLU A 94 3.83 19.26 -4.26
C GLU A 94 4.77 20.41 -4.65
N ASN A 95 6.04 20.10 -4.96
CA ASN A 95 7.04 21.06 -5.45
C ASN A 95 7.16 22.34 -4.60
N THR A 96 7.04 22.21 -3.28
CA THR A 96 6.93 23.33 -2.35
C THR A 96 8.07 23.30 -1.34
N GLU A 97 8.74 24.44 -1.13
CA GLU A 97 9.75 24.60 -0.10
C GLU A 97 9.06 24.81 1.27
N TYR A 98 9.42 23.98 2.24
CA TYR A 98 8.91 24.02 3.60
C TYR A 98 10.02 24.32 4.60
N GLU A 99 9.68 25.15 5.59
CA GLU A 99 10.48 25.36 6.79
C GLU A 99 9.87 24.57 7.94
N ILE A 100 10.73 24.07 8.82
CA ILE A 100 10.31 23.30 10.00
C ILE A 100 11.02 23.75 11.28
N ARG A 101 10.37 23.49 12.41
CA ARG A 101 10.98 23.58 13.74
C ARG A 101 10.47 22.46 14.64
N LEU A 102 11.41 21.74 15.24
CA LEU A 102 11.11 20.81 16.33
C LEU A 102 11.24 21.58 17.64
N GLU A 103 10.18 21.60 18.44
CA GLU A 103 10.16 22.27 19.73
C GLU A 103 10.06 21.25 20.86
N LYS A 104 10.74 21.54 21.97
CA LYS A 104 10.68 20.79 23.23
C LYS A 104 10.05 21.66 24.32
N MET A 105 9.10 21.11 25.06
CA MET A 105 8.54 21.74 26.25
C MET A 105 9.58 21.74 27.37
N ARG A 106 9.89 22.93 27.93
CA ARG A 106 10.80 23.10 29.07
C ARG A 106 10.23 24.15 30.02
N LYS A 107 9.99 23.80 31.29
CA LYS A 107 9.44 24.71 32.32
C LYS A 107 8.21 25.49 31.80
N ASN A 108 7.24 24.77 31.23
CA ASN A 108 6.00 25.31 30.61
C ASN A 108 6.22 26.29 29.44
N LYS A 109 7.38 26.24 28.78
CA LYS A 109 7.67 27.02 27.57
C LYS A 109 8.20 26.14 26.44
N TRP A 110 7.62 26.30 25.26
CA TRP A 110 8.14 25.69 24.03
C TRP A 110 9.45 26.36 23.61
N THR A 111 10.49 25.56 23.42
CA THR A 111 11.80 26.01 22.94
C THR A 111 12.15 25.24 21.68
N THR A 112 12.47 25.97 20.60
CA THR A 112 12.98 25.33 19.38
C THR A 112 14.34 24.69 19.64
N ILE A 113 14.45 23.39 19.34
CA ILE A 113 15.69 22.61 19.51
C ILE A 113 16.33 22.22 18.18
N LYS A 114 15.55 22.19 17.09
CA LYS A 114 16.04 21.98 15.71
C LYS A 114 15.22 22.83 14.74
N LYS A 115 15.86 23.27 13.66
CA LYS A 115 15.25 23.89 12.49
C LYS A 115 15.91 23.34 11.26
N ASP A 116 15.15 23.16 10.20
CA ASP A 116 15.67 22.78 8.89
C ASP A 116 14.66 23.15 7.80
N LYS A 117 14.95 22.79 6.56
CA LYS A 117 14.05 22.97 5.42
C LYS A 117 14.16 21.85 4.41
N PHE A 118 13.11 21.66 3.63
CA PHE A 118 13.07 20.67 2.55
C PHE A 118 12.17 21.14 1.41
N VAL A 119 12.22 20.42 0.29
CA VAL A 119 11.34 20.63 -0.87
C VAL A 119 10.65 19.32 -1.19
N THR A 120 9.32 19.33 -1.30
CA THR A 120 8.57 18.17 -1.78
C THR A 120 8.91 17.86 -3.24
N TRP A 121 8.71 16.60 -3.66
CA TRP A 121 8.96 16.20 -5.05
C TRP A 121 8.02 16.92 -6.01
N SER A 122 8.36 16.90 -7.30
CA SER A 122 7.53 17.44 -8.38
C SER A 122 7.17 16.36 -9.38
N SER A 123 5.92 16.30 -9.82
CA SER A 123 5.39 15.42 -10.87
C SER A 123 5.95 15.81 -12.23
N CYS A 124 6.39 17.07 -12.35
CA CYS A 124 7.01 17.63 -13.55
C CYS A 124 8.48 18.01 -13.25
N PRO A 125 9.36 17.02 -12.97
CA PRO A 125 10.78 17.33 -12.81
C PRO A 125 11.36 17.86 -14.13
N PRO A 126 12.45 18.63 -14.10
CA PRO A 126 13.04 19.19 -15.31
C PRO A 126 13.56 18.08 -16.21
N VAL A 127 12.99 17.94 -17.42
CA VAL A 127 13.43 16.99 -18.46
C VAL A 127 14.37 17.70 -19.43
N LYS A 128 15.57 17.15 -19.63
CA LYS A 128 16.55 17.68 -20.59
C LYS A 128 16.64 16.89 -21.88
N GLU A 129 16.26 15.63 -21.83
CA GLU A 129 16.34 14.72 -22.96
C GLU A 129 15.06 13.89 -23.01
N MET A 130 14.48 13.81 -24.20
CA MET A 130 13.31 13.00 -24.48
C MET A 130 13.64 12.05 -25.61
N LEU A 131 13.47 10.76 -25.38
CA LEU A 131 13.73 9.68 -26.32
C LEU A 131 12.45 8.90 -26.58
N LYS A 132 12.30 8.37 -27.79
CA LYS A 132 11.29 7.35 -28.09
C LYS A 132 11.93 5.98 -28.03
N LEU A 133 11.23 5.00 -27.47
CA LEU A 133 11.72 3.64 -27.38
C LEU A 133 12.03 3.06 -28.77
N SER A 134 11.21 3.36 -29.77
CA SER A 134 11.40 2.89 -31.16
C SER A 134 12.71 3.37 -31.81
N GLU A 135 13.27 4.48 -31.32
CA GLU A 135 14.49 5.11 -31.84
C GLU A 135 15.75 4.62 -31.08
N MET A 136 15.57 3.84 -30.01
CA MET A 136 16.66 3.33 -29.18
C MET A 136 17.23 2.02 -29.73
N LYS A 137 18.56 1.87 -29.66
CA LYS A 137 19.28 0.65 -30.09
C LYS A 137 18.94 -0.57 -29.23
N GLU A 138 18.47 -0.33 -28.02
CA GLU A 138 18.02 -1.34 -27.05
C GLU A 138 16.72 -2.03 -27.51
N PHE A 139 15.92 -1.36 -28.35
CA PHE A 139 14.65 -1.91 -28.83
C PHE A 139 14.85 -2.79 -30.07
N LYS A 140 14.32 -4.02 -29.99
CA LYS A 140 14.14 -4.92 -31.13
C LYS A 140 12.77 -5.59 -30.99
N ALA A 141 12.00 -5.57 -32.07
CA ALA A 141 10.67 -6.18 -32.07
C ALA A 141 10.76 -7.69 -31.72
N GLY A 142 9.88 -8.16 -30.85
CA GLY A 142 9.83 -9.56 -30.43
C GLY A 142 10.92 -9.98 -29.43
N THR A 143 11.65 -9.05 -28.82
CA THR A 143 12.62 -9.34 -27.75
C THR A 143 12.35 -8.51 -26.51
N GLY A 144 12.92 -8.92 -25.37
CA GLY A 144 13.00 -8.06 -24.19
C GLY A 144 13.92 -6.85 -24.40
N VAL A 145 13.71 -5.82 -23.59
CA VAL A 145 14.48 -4.56 -23.59
C VAL A 145 15.25 -4.43 -22.28
N VAL A 146 16.54 -4.07 -22.37
CA VAL A 146 17.38 -3.78 -21.21
C VAL A 146 17.86 -2.35 -21.28
N LEU A 147 17.33 -1.51 -20.39
CA LEU A 147 17.76 -0.13 -20.20
C LEU A 147 18.83 -0.10 -19.12
N LYS A 148 20.09 0.04 -19.54
CA LYS A 148 21.24 -0.04 -18.64
C LYS A 148 22.08 1.22 -18.65
N GLY A 149 22.38 1.75 -17.47
CA GLY A 149 23.33 2.85 -17.30
C GLY A 149 22.83 4.21 -17.78
N ILE A 150 21.52 4.39 -17.94
CA ILE A 150 20.91 5.66 -18.39
C ILE A 150 20.81 6.60 -17.17
N LYS A 151 21.61 7.66 -17.17
CA LYS A 151 21.80 8.52 -16.00
C LYS A 151 21.59 9.99 -16.34
N GLY A 152 20.41 10.51 -15.99
CA GLY A 152 20.12 11.94 -15.95
C GLY A 152 20.73 12.62 -14.72
N ARG A 153 20.22 13.81 -14.39
CA ARG A 153 20.57 14.59 -13.20
C ARG A 153 19.32 15.18 -12.57
N ALA A 154 19.40 15.58 -11.29
CA ALA A 154 18.27 16.21 -10.59
C ALA A 154 17.68 17.43 -11.33
N ASN A 155 18.52 18.20 -12.03
CA ASN A 155 18.12 19.35 -12.85
C ASN A 155 17.96 19.03 -14.35
N GLY A 156 17.88 17.75 -14.72
CA GLY A 156 17.80 17.30 -16.11
C GLY A 156 17.62 15.79 -16.20
N TRP A 157 16.38 15.36 -16.02
CA TRP A 157 15.94 13.98 -16.18
C TRP A 157 15.94 13.58 -17.65
N ILE A 158 16.09 12.28 -17.89
CA ILE A 158 15.89 11.65 -19.18
C ILE A 158 14.47 11.06 -19.17
N LYS A 159 13.67 11.35 -20.18
CA LYS A 159 12.35 10.75 -20.37
C LYS A 159 12.38 9.84 -21.60
N ILE A 160 11.96 8.59 -21.43
CA ILE A 160 11.72 7.67 -22.53
C ILE A 160 10.21 7.49 -22.69
N ILE A 161 9.72 7.66 -23.91
CA ILE A 161 8.33 7.45 -24.28
C ILE A 161 8.18 6.05 -24.88
N GLY A 162 7.27 5.25 -24.32
CA GLY A 162 6.89 3.94 -24.84
C GLY A 162 5.97 4.06 -26.06
N ASP A 163 6.50 4.53 -27.18
CA ASP A 163 5.75 4.71 -28.43
C ASP A 163 5.50 3.40 -29.20
N VAL A 164 6.14 2.32 -28.78
CA VAL A 164 5.98 0.95 -29.28
C VAL A 164 5.86 -0.02 -28.11
N ALA A 165 5.18 -1.15 -28.33
CA ALA A 165 5.03 -2.18 -27.31
C ALA A 165 6.30 -3.02 -27.16
N VAL A 166 6.68 -3.30 -25.90
CA VAL A 166 7.68 -4.32 -25.56
C VAL A 166 6.96 -5.66 -25.44
N GLU A 167 7.08 -6.50 -26.47
CA GLU A 167 6.48 -7.84 -26.49
C GLU A 167 7.59 -8.89 -26.42
N ALA A 168 7.82 -9.41 -25.21
CA ALA A 168 8.93 -10.33 -24.95
C ALA A 168 8.46 -11.79 -24.83
N PRO A 169 9.14 -12.73 -25.52
CA PRO A 169 8.84 -14.16 -25.42
C PRO A 169 9.20 -14.71 -24.04
N SER A 170 8.73 -15.93 -23.73
CA SER A 170 9.06 -16.64 -22.49
C SER A 170 10.54 -17.05 -22.38
N THR A 171 11.35 -16.85 -23.43
CA THR A 171 12.81 -17.03 -23.37
C THR A 171 13.51 -15.85 -22.69
N CYS A 172 12.87 -14.67 -22.63
CA CYS A 172 13.38 -13.52 -21.90
C CYS A 172 12.94 -13.63 -20.45
N ARG A 173 13.89 -13.58 -19.49
CA ARG A 173 13.55 -13.62 -18.07
C ARG A 173 12.62 -12.47 -17.68
N GLN A 174 12.93 -11.27 -18.17
CA GLN A 174 12.07 -10.10 -18.06
C GLN A 174 11.74 -9.52 -19.43
N ALA A 175 10.57 -8.88 -19.56
CA ALA A 175 10.25 -8.13 -20.77
C ALA A 175 10.99 -6.79 -20.83
N LEU A 176 11.03 -6.06 -19.72
CA LEU A 176 11.74 -4.81 -19.55
C LEU A 176 12.61 -4.85 -18.30
N GLU A 177 13.91 -4.63 -18.46
CA GLU A 177 14.86 -4.54 -17.34
C GLU A 177 15.46 -3.14 -17.26
N ILE A 178 15.49 -2.58 -16.05
CA ILE A 178 16.05 -1.26 -15.72
C ILE A 178 17.16 -1.49 -14.71
N ASP A 179 18.40 -1.28 -15.15
CA ASP A 179 19.62 -1.59 -14.40
C ASP A 179 20.58 -0.39 -14.39
N ASP A 180 21.10 -0.01 -13.22
CA ASP A 180 22.05 1.10 -13.06
C ASP A 180 21.53 2.44 -13.64
N CYS A 181 20.22 2.67 -13.58
CA CYS A 181 19.59 3.89 -14.11
C CYS A 181 19.35 4.94 -13.02
N LYS A 182 19.43 6.23 -13.40
CA LYS A 182 19.20 7.35 -12.48
C LYS A 182 18.54 8.55 -13.11
N TYR A 183 17.61 9.20 -12.41
CA TYR A 183 16.82 10.35 -12.90
C TYR A 183 16.18 10.06 -14.26
N LEU A 184 15.44 8.95 -14.31
CA LEU A 184 14.85 8.38 -15.51
C LEU A 184 13.33 8.30 -15.38
N ILE A 185 12.61 8.74 -16.41
CA ILE A 185 11.16 8.56 -16.54
C ILE A 185 10.90 7.62 -17.71
N LEU A 186 10.05 6.62 -17.48
CA LEU A 186 9.46 5.77 -18.49
C LEU A 186 7.97 6.09 -18.53
N GLU A 187 7.50 6.65 -19.64
CA GLU A 187 6.13 7.15 -19.79
C GLU A 187 5.39 6.37 -20.88
N ASN A 188 4.18 5.89 -20.55
CA ASN A 188 3.23 5.23 -21.45
C ASN A 188 3.75 3.94 -22.11
N PHE A 189 4.55 3.15 -21.40
CA PHE A 189 5.02 1.86 -21.90
C PHE A 189 3.90 0.82 -21.94
N VAL A 190 3.79 0.09 -23.05
CA VAL A 190 3.02 -1.15 -23.12
C VAL A 190 4.01 -2.32 -23.03
N VAL A 191 3.94 -3.11 -21.96
CA VAL A 191 4.84 -4.23 -21.70
C VAL A 191 4.06 -5.53 -21.61
N LYS A 192 4.35 -6.46 -22.51
CA LYS A 192 3.74 -7.79 -22.56
C LYS A 192 4.80 -8.86 -22.48
N GLY A 193 4.60 -9.84 -21.61
CA GLY A 193 5.47 -11.01 -21.53
C GLY A 193 6.53 -10.92 -20.45
N GLY A 194 7.64 -11.63 -20.67
CA GLY A 194 8.65 -11.94 -19.65
C GLY A 194 8.33 -13.26 -18.94
N ARG A 195 9.33 -14.15 -18.84
CA ARG A 195 9.19 -15.46 -18.19
C ARG A 195 8.86 -15.31 -16.72
N ILE A 196 9.54 -14.41 -16.01
CA ILE A 196 9.41 -14.23 -14.56
C ILE A 196 8.73 -12.90 -14.26
N ASP A 197 9.31 -11.79 -14.75
CA ASP A 197 8.79 -10.46 -14.47
C ASP A 197 8.45 -9.73 -15.78
N ALA A 198 7.40 -8.91 -15.81
CA ALA A 198 7.23 -7.99 -16.94
C ALA A 198 8.28 -6.88 -16.86
N VAL A 199 8.33 -6.15 -15.74
CA VAL A 199 9.30 -5.09 -15.50
C VAL A 199 10.17 -5.43 -14.30
N ALA A 200 11.50 -5.40 -14.43
CA ALA A 200 12.42 -5.47 -13.29
C ALA A 200 13.21 -4.18 -13.13
N ILE A 201 13.18 -3.62 -11.92
CA ILE A 201 13.98 -2.47 -11.50
C ILE A 201 15.02 -2.96 -10.50
N ARG A 202 16.29 -2.93 -10.91
CA ARG A 202 17.41 -3.46 -10.13
C ARG A 202 17.82 -2.56 -8.97
N GLU A 203 18.55 -3.14 -8.02
CA GLU A 203 18.90 -2.57 -6.73
C GLU A 203 19.73 -1.26 -6.78
N ASN A 204 20.48 -1.09 -7.86
CA ASN A 204 21.33 0.06 -8.12
C ASN A 204 20.58 1.26 -8.75
N CYS A 205 19.30 1.11 -9.06
CA CYS A 205 18.48 2.20 -9.58
C CYS A 205 18.14 3.23 -8.48
N GLU A 206 18.17 4.50 -8.86
CA GLU A 206 17.81 5.63 -8.01
C GLU A 206 16.98 6.64 -8.81
N ASP A 207 15.93 7.23 -8.24
CA ASP A 207 15.17 8.31 -8.91
C ASP A 207 14.62 7.86 -10.28
N VAL A 208 13.89 6.73 -10.31
CA VAL A 208 13.25 6.18 -11.53
C VAL A 208 11.74 6.25 -11.40
N ARG A 209 11.05 6.67 -12.46
CA ARG A 209 9.57 6.73 -12.51
C ARG A 209 9.03 5.89 -13.66
N ILE A 210 8.06 5.02 -13.35
CA ILE A 210 7.20 4.33 -14.31
C ILE A 210 5.84 5.02 -14.26
N ILE A 211 5.43 5.61 -15.38
CA ILE A 211 4.24 6.45 -15.48
C ILE A 211 3.34 5.91 -16.59
N GLY A 212 2.08 5.59 -16.26
CA GLY A 212 1.07 5.28 -17.27
C GLY A 212 1.31 3.96 -18.03
N ALA A 213 2.04 3.00 -17.45
CA ALA A 213 2.35 1.76 -18.14
C ALA A 213 1.15 0.79 -18.16
N ASP A 214 0.97 0.08 -19.27
CA ASP A 214 0.08 -1.08 -19.41
C ASP A 214 0.95 -2.34 -19.38
N ILE A 215 0.74 -3.19 -18.38
CA ILE A 215 1.60 -4.34 -18.07
C ILE A 215 0.75 -5.60 -17.99
N SER A 216 1.04 -6.56 -18.87
CA SER A 216 0.30 -7.82 -18.94
C SER A 216 1.12 -9.02 -19.40
N ALA A 217 0.52 -10.20 -19.31
CA ALA A 217 1.03 -11.46 -19.83
C ALA A 217 2.43 -11.88 -19.31
N TRP A 218 2.80 -11.46 -18.10
CA TRP A 218 4.03 -11.90 -17.45
C TRP A 218 3.88 -13.25 -16.75
N GLY A 219 5.02 -13.83 -16.38
CA GLY A 219 5.08 -14.97 -15.47
C GLY A 219 4.98 -16.33 -16.17
N ARG A 220 5.28 -17.36 -15.38
CA ARG A 220 5.28 -18.76 -15.81
C ARG A 220 3.88 -19.35 -15.77
N ILE A 221 3.65 -20.32 -16.65
CA ILE A 221 2.47 -21.18 -16.65
C ILE A 221 2.89 -22.50 -16.00
N ALA A 222 2.10 -22.96 -15.03
CA ALA A 222 2.39 -24.22 -14.37
C ALA A 222 2.09 -25.41 -15.28
N VAL A 223 2.95 -26.43 -15.23
CA VAL A 223 2.73 -27.71 -15.92
C VAL A 223 2.26 -28.81 -14.96
N ASP A 224 2.52 -28.65 -13.66
CA ASP A 224 2.11 -29.58 -12.61
C ASP A 224 1.86 -28.86 -11.27
N GLN A 225 1.13 -29.52 -10.38
CA GLN A 225 0.95 -29.16 -8.98
C GLN A 225 1.43 -30.30 -8.10
N VAL A 226 2.61 -30.13 -7.49
CA VAL A 226 3.30 -31.19 -6.77
C VAL A 226 3.42 -30.91 -5.27
N HIS A 227 3.82 -31.93 -4.51
CA HIS A 227 4.26 -31.66 -3.14
C HIS A 227 5.58 -30.89 -3.16
N LEU A 228 5.80 -30.04 -2.16
CA LEU A 228 7.01 -29.20 -2.12
C LEU A 228 8.30 -30.03 -2.21
N GLU A 229 8.33 -31.20 -1.57
CA GLU A 229 9.46 -32.13 -1.57
C GLU A 229 9.78 -32.75 -2.95
N ASP A 230 8.82 -32.73 -3.87
CA ASP A 230 9.00 -33.17 -5.25
C ASP A 230 9.59 -32.06 -6.16
N SER A 231 9.72 -30.82 -5.66
CA SER A 231 10.25 -29.69 -6.43
C SER A 231 11.78 -29.63 -6.41
N ILE A 232 12.37 -29.12 -7.50
CA ILE A 232 13.84 -29.06 -7.66
C ILE A 232 14.49 -28.02 -6.73
N ASN A 233 13.80 -26.92 -6.42
CA ASN A 233 14.36 -25.80 -5.66
C ASN A 233 13.97 -25.76 -4.17
N TYR A 234 13.06 -26.64 -3.71
CA TYR A 234 12.68 -26.76 -2.31
C TYR A 234 12.56 -28.22 -1.84
N PRO A 235 13.62 -29.04 -1.90
CA PRO A 235 13.60 -30.42 -1.40
C PRO A 235 13.67 -30.41 0.14
N ALA A 236 12.61 -29.98 0.83
CA ALA A 236 12.58 -29.82 2.28
C ALA A 236 11.57 -30.75 2.95
N SER A 237 12.07 -31.65 3.81
CA SER A 237 11.32 -32.57 4.67
C SER A 237 10.49 -31.92 5.79
N LYS A 238 10.51 -30.58 5.89
CA LYS A 238 9.88 -29.80 6.97
C LYS A 238 8.38 -29.55 6.74
N TYR A 239 7.89 -29.69 5.52
CA TYR A 239 6.50 -29.39 5.14
C TYR A 239 5.72 -30.66 4.77
N LYS A 240 5.72 -31.68 5.65
CA LYS A 240 4.87 -32.88 5.54
C LYS A 240 3.39 -32.55 5.75
N ARG A 241 2.80 -31.73 4.88
CA ARG A 241 1.37 -31.38 4.83
C ARG A 241 0.90 -31.50 3.38
N ASP A 242 -0.40 -31.63 3.17
CA ASP A 242 -1.04 -31.63 1.85
C ASP A 242 -0.84 -30.27 1.15
N ASN A 243 0.36 -30.04 0.60
CA ASN A 243 0.76 -28.83 -0.12
C ASN A 243 0.63 -29.04 -1.63
N ALA A 244 0.31 -27.96 -2.34
CA ALA A 244 0.06 -27.97 -3.78
C ALA A 244 0.85 -26.83 -4.42
N CYS A 245 2.12 -27.10 -4.73
CA CYS A 245 3.01 -26.11 -5.31
C CYS A 245 2.89 -26.18 -6.82
N PHE A 246 2.52 -25.08 -7.46
CA PHE A 246 2.69 -24.94 -8.91
C PHE A 246 4.17 -25.01 -9.27
N ILE A 247 4.51 -25.85 -10.25
CA ILE A 247 5.85 -25.93 -10.82
C ILE A 247 5.84 -25.66 -12.32
N ASP A 248 6.92 -25.07 -12.81
CA ASP A 248 7.16 -24.90 -14.24
C ASP A 248 7.72 -26.18 -14.89
N ASP A 249 7.99 -26.10 -16.20
CA ASP A 249 8.56 -27.15 -17.02
C ASP A 249 9.98 -27.58 -16.61
N GLU A 250 10.67 -26.75 -15.82
CA GLU A 250 11.96 -27.06 -15.22
C GLU A 250 11.82 -27.66 -13.81
N GLY A 251 10.60 -27.92 -13.33
CA GLY A 251 10.31 -28.46 -12.00
C GLY A 251 10.56 -27.48 -10.86
N VAL A 252 10.66 -26.18 -11.15
CA VAL A 252 10.90 -25.10 -10.19
C VAL A 252 9.56 -24.55 -9.71
N VAL A 253 9.41 -24.36 -8.40
CA VAL A 253 8.21 -23.74 -7.82
C VAL A 253 7.99 -22.35 -8.42
N ILE A 254 6.76 -22.10 -8.88
CA ILE A 254 6.32 -20.81 -9.39
C ILE A 254 5.89 -19.94 -8.21
N ARG A 255 6.67 -18.88 -7.98
CA ARG A 255 6.44 -17.95 -6.88
C ARG A 255 7.05 -16.60 -7.20
N ASN A 256 6.31 -15.53 -6.90
CA ASN A 256 6.78 -14.14 -6.95
C ASN A 256 7.13 -13.62 -8.34
N ASP A 257 6.68 -14.29 -9.40
CA ASP A 257 6.68 -13.74 -10.77
C ASP A 257 5.88 -12.43 -10.77
N ALA A 258 6.46 -11.30 -11.17
CA ALA A 258 5.85 -9.99 -10.91
C ALA A 258 5.51 -9.18 -12.16
N GLY A 259 4.40 -8.44 -12.12
CA GLY A 259 4.15 -7.39 -13.11
C GLY A 259 5.27 -6.34 -13.05
N ILE A 260 5.58 -5.88 -11.83
CA ILE A 260 6.77 -5.07 -11.55
C ILE A 260 7.54 -5.68 -10.36
N TYR A 261 8.81 -5.98 -10.58
CA TYR A 261 9.75 -6.43 -9.56
C TYR A 261 10.72 -5.31 -9.16
N LEU A 262 10.87 -5.05 -7.85
CA LEU A 262 11.88 -4.14 -7.31
C LEU A 262 12.93 -4.92 -6.50
N GLY A 263 14.17 -4.95 -7.00
CA GLY A 263 15.33 -5.51 -6.29
C GLY A 263 16.15 -6.51 -7.11
N THR A 264 16.92 -7.32 -6.38
CA THR A 264 17.63 -8.50 -6.90
C THR A 264 17.63 -9.60 -5.85
N VAL A 265 17.56 -10.85 -6.31
CA VAL A 265 17.62 -12.05 -5.48
C VAL A 265 18.85 -12.01 -4.58
N GLY A 266 18.62 -11.87 -3.27
CA GLY A 266 19.64 -12.03 -2.23
C GLY A 266 20.49 -10.81 -1.86
N LYS A 267 20.35 -9.66 -2.53
CA LYS A 267 21.15 -8.46 -2.23
C LYS A 267 20.33 -7.35 -1.55
N VAL A 268 21.01 -6.67 -0.65
CA VAL A 268 20.55 -5.47 0.07
C VAL A 268 21.56 -4.38 -0.24
N PRO A 269 21.10 -3.12 -0.44
CA PRO A 269 19.72 -2.64 -0.33
C PRO A 269 19.02 -2.54 -1.71
N GLY A 270 17.68 -2.61 -1.77
CA GLY A 270 16.91 -2.49 -3.03
C GLY A 270 16.97 -1.09 -3.68
N PRO A 271 16.24 -0.82 -4.78
CA PRO A 271 16.26 0.50 -5.41
C PRO A 271 15.71 1.60 -4.49
N LYS A 272 16.06 2.86 -4.80
CA LYS A 272 15.69 4.04 -4.00
C LYS A 272 14.94 5.07 -4.83
N ASN A 273 14.03 5.83 -4.23
CA ASN A 273 13.32 6.93 -4.89
C ASN A 273 12.60 6.45 -6.17
N ILE A 274 11.82 5.38 -6.05
CA ILE A 274 11.10 4.77 -7.18
C ILE A 274 9.65 5.23 -7.15
N VAL A 275 9.15 5.65 -8.31
CA VAL A 275 7.73 5.99 -8.49
C VAL A 275 7.11 5.01 -9.47
N ILE A 276 5.99 4.42 -9.08
CA ILE A 276 5.11 3.66 -9.96
C ILE A 276 3.76 4.35 -9.91
N GLU A 277 3.36 4.99 -11.01
CA GLU A 277 2.10 5.74 -11.04
C GLU A 277 1.28 5.56 -12.30
N ARG A 278 -0.05 5.63 -12.14
CA ARG A 278 -1.02 5.57 -13.25
C ARG A 278 -0.93 4.30 -14.10
N CYS A 279 -0.30 3.24 -13.59
CA CYS A 279 -0.12 1.98 -14.31
C CYS A 279 -1.36 1.10 -14.22
N TYR A 280 -1.56 0.27 -15.24
CA TYR A 280 -2.51 -0.84 -15.27
C TYR A 280 -1.74 -2.15 -15.33
N ILE A 281 -1.83 -2.95 -14.27
CA ILE A 281 -1.07 -4.20 -14.10
C ILE A 281 -2.07 -5.34 -13.99
N HIS A 282 -2.17 -6.17 -15.03
CA HIS A 282 -3.28 -7.11 -15.18
C HIS A 282 -2.97 -8.32 -16.07
N ASP A 283 -3.84 -9.33 -16.04
CA ASP A 283 -3.76 -10.52 -16.90
C ASP A 283 -2.37 -11.19 -16.90
N PRO A 284 -1.87 -11.69 -15.74
CA PRO A 284 -0.71 -12.58 -15.72
C PRO A 284 -0.98 -13.84 -16.56
N LYS A 285 0.07 -14.55 -16.99
CA LYS A 285 -0.08 -15.83 -17.70
C LYS A 285 -0.53 -16.98 -16.80
N GLY A 286 -0.02 -17.01 -15.57
CA GLY A 286 -0.37 -18.00 -14.56
C GLY A 286 -1.25 -17.40 -13.47
N HIS A 287 -1.58 -18.22 -12.47
CA HIS A 287 -2.38 -17.81 -11.32
C HIS A 287 -1.83 -18.40 -10.02
N SER A 288 -2.39 -17.94 -8.90
CA SER A 288 -2.07 -18.45 -7.57
C SER A 288 -3.15 -19.41 -7.06
N ASN A 289 -2.72 -20.37 -6.24
CA ASN A 289 -3.63 -21.27 -5.53
C ASN A 289 -4.37 -20.51 -4.41
N ALA A 290 -5.60 -20.91 -4.09
CA ALA A 290 -6.28 -20.53 -2.86
C ALA A 290 -5.65 -21.25 -1.65
N TRP A 291 -5.99 -20.85 -0.42
CA TRP A 291 -5.44 -21.46 0.81
C TRP A 291 -5.80 -22.95 1.00
N HIS A 292 -6.86 -23.40 0.35
CA HIS A 292 -7.25 -24.78 0.24
C HIS A 292 -8.04 -24.98 -1.04
N GLY A 293 -8.08 -26.20 -1.55
CA GLY A 293 -8.73 -26.50 -2.81
C GLY A 293 -8.43 -27.90 -3.28
N VAL A 294 -8.53 -28.07 -4.60
CA VAL A 294 -8.22 -29.31 -5.30
C VAL A 294 -7.17 -28.99 -6.35
N ARG A 295 -6.18 -29.87 -6.51
CA ARG A 295 -5.14 -29.66 -7.51
C ARG A 295 -5.74 -29.64 -8.92
N GLU A 296 -5.36 -28.64 -9.71
CA GLU A 296 -6.05 -28.30 -10.95
C GLU A 296 -5.35 -28.88 -12.20
N VAL A 297 -4.04 -29.09 -12.09
CA VAL A 297 -3.16 -29.49 -13.21
C VAL A 297 -2.20 -30.61 -12.80
N GLY A 298 -1.65 -31.29 -13.81
CA GLY A 298 -0.59 -32.28 -13.65
C GLY A 298 -0.99 -33.59 -12.96
N ARG A 299 0.01 -34.32 -12.45
CA ARG A 299 -0.11 -35.73 -12.05
C ARG A 299 -1.01 -35.96 -10.84
N ALA A 300 -1.17 -34.94 -10.00
CA ALA A 300 -1.96 -34.99 -8.78
C ALA A 300 -3.31 -34.27 -8.93
N LYS A 301 -3.74 -33.96 -10.16
CA LYS A 301 -5.03 -33.32 -10.45
C LYS A 301 -6.19 -34.08 -9.79
N GLY A 302 -7.10 -33.36 -9.15
CA GLY A 302 -8.24 -33.94 -8.42
C GLY A 302 -7.96 -34.28 -6.95
N ILE A 303 -6.69 -34.22 -6.50
CA ILE A 303 -6.34 -34.46 -5.10
C ILE A 303 -6.49 -33.16 -4.28
N PRO A 304 -7.22 -33.18 -3.16
CA PRO A 304 -7.40 -32.00 -2.31
C PRO A 304 -6.10 -31.57 -1.60
N TYR A 305 -6.04 -30.29 -1.23
CA TYR A 305 -4.98 -29.71 -0.41
C TYR A 305 -5.59 -28.69 0.57
N ARG A 306 -4.95 -28.47 1.72
CA ARG A 306 -5.49 -27.59 2.78
C ARG A 306 -4.42 -26.83 3.53
N PHE A 307 -4.76 -25.61 3.97
CA PHE A 307 -3.88 -24.74 4.76
C PHE A 307 -2.51 -24.51 4.11
N TRP A 308 -2.52 -24.39 2.78
CA TRP A 308 -1.32 -24.13 1.98
C TRP A 308 -1.30 -22.67 1.58
N HIS A 309 -0.24 -21.97 1.95
CA HIS A 309 -0.09 -20.55 1.60
C HIS A 309 -0.16 -20.41 0.07
N PRO A 310 -0.97 -19.47 -0.44
CA PRO A 310 -0.95 -19.07 -1.83
C PRO A 310 0.48 -18.89 -2.38
N GLN A 311 0.71 -19.35 -3.61
CA GLN A 311 1.95 -19.20 -4.36
C GLN A 311 1.59 -18.97 -5.82
N GLY A 312 2.21 -17.96 -6.43
CA GLY A 312 1.96 -17.63 -7.82
C GLY A 312 2.49 -16.24 -8.18
N PRO A 313 1.97 -15.66 -9.27
CA PRO A 313 2.36 -14.33 -9.72
C PRO A 313 1.82 -13.24 -8.78
N GLN A 314 2.54 -12.14 -8.70
CA GLN A 314 2.17 -10.93 -7.95
C GLN A 314 2.01 -9.74 -8.89
N GLY A 315 1.28 -8.71 -8.46
CA GLY A 315 1.18 -7.46 -9.20
C GLY A 315 2.50 -6.69 -9.14
N ILE A 316 2.85 -6.20 -7.96
CA ILE A 316 4.15 -5.57 -7.67
C ILE A 316 4.81 -6.33 -6.52
N TYR A 317 6.01 -6.86 -6.76
CA TYR A 317 6.80 -7.54 -5.74
C TYR A 317 8.05 -6.73 -5.40
N MET A 318 8.21 -6.36 -4.13
CA MET A 318 9.17 -5.30 -3.80
C MET A 318 10.07 -5.56 -2.59
N ARG A 319 11.32 -5.12 -2.74
CA ARG A 319 12.20 -4.73 -1.64
C ARG A 319 12.79 -3.35 -1.94
N SER A 320 12.47 -2.35 -1.12
CA SER A 320 12.99 -0.99 -1.29
C SER A 320 14.02 -0.63 -0.21
N ARG A 321 14.84 0.38 -0.48
CA ARG A 321 15.67 1.04 0.54
C ARG A 321 15.21 2.44 0.94
N GLY A 322 14.06 2.82 0.42
CA GLY A 322 13.28 3.98 0.81
C GLY A 322 12.99 4.96 -0.32
N GLY A 323 12.04 5.87 -0.08
CA GLY A 323 11.52 6.76 -1.11
C GLY A 323 10.69 6.02 -2.15
N LEU A 324 9.93 4.99 -1.78
CA LEU A 324 9.05 4.28 -2.71
C LEU A 324 7.69 4.98 -2.77
N VAL A 325 7.22 5.35 -3.95
CA VAL A 325 5.87 5.89 -4.17
C VAL A 325 5.11 5.00 -5.15
N ILE A 326 4.01 4.41 -4.70
CA ILE A 326 3.09 3.63 -5.55
C ILE A 326 1.74 4.33 -5.53
N ARG A 327 1.40 5.08 -6.58
CA ARG A 327 0.19 5.91 -6.56
C ARG A 327 -0.69 5.80 -7.79
N TYR A 328 -2.00 5.83 -7.59
CA TYR A 328 -2.95 5.90 -8.68
C TYR A 328 -2.82 4.73 -9.69
N ASN A 329 -2.41 3.55 -9.23
CA ASN A 329 -2.31 2.36 -10.08
C ASN A 329 -3.58 1.52 -9.96
N ASP A 330 -3.85 0.75 -11.01
CA ASP A 330 -4.85 -0.31 -11.01
C ASP A 330 -4.08 -1.64 -11.11
N VAL A 331 -4.04 -2.40 -10.01
CA VAL A 331 -3.32 -3.69 -9.93
C VAL A 331 -4.34 -4.79 -9.68
N VAL A 332 -4.56 -5.62 -10.69
CA VAL A 332 -5.77 -6.44 -10.75
C VAL A 332 -5.47 -7.83 -11.30
N GLY A 333 -5.79 -8.87 -10.52
CA GLY A 333 -5.89 -10.25 -11.04
C GLY A 333 -7.18 -10.47 -11.83
N ALA A 334 -7.61 -11.71 -12.00
CA ALA A 334 -8.95 -12.02 -12.49
C ALA A 334 -9.65 -13.04 -11.59
N ASP A 335 -10.95 -13.29 -11.78
CA ASP A 335 -11.70 -14.13 -10.84
C ASP A 335 -11.14 -15.56 -10.76
N HIS A 336 -10.80 -16.13 -11.92
CA HIS A 336 -10.16 -17.45 -12.02
C HIS A 336 -8.63 -17.39 -12.14
N TYR A 337 -8.05 -16.23 -12.42
CA TYR A 337 -6.61 -16.02 -12.52
C TYR A 337 -6.12 -14.99 -11.49
N ARG A 338 -6.33 -15.32 -10.22
CA ARG A 338 -5.98 -14.43 -9.11
C ARG A 338 -4.49 -14.35 -8.90
N LEU A 339 -4.03 -13.15 -8.55
CA LEU A 339 -2.66 -12.94 -8.09
C LEU A 339 -2.48 -13.55 -6.70
N HIS A 340 -1.25 -13.84 -6.33
CA HIS A 340 -0.85 -14.20 -4.98
C HIS A 340 -1.17 -13.04 -4.03
N ASP A 341 -0.41 -11.97 -4.18
CA ASP A 341 -0.63 -10.65 -3.58
C ASP A 341 -0.65 -9.61 -4.70
N LEU A 342 -1.41 -8.53 -4.52
CA LEU A 342 -1.41 -7.44 -5.50
C LEU A 342 -0.16 -6.59 -5.32
N LEU A 343 0.14 -6.19 -4.08
CA LEU A 343 1.40 -5.59 -3.69
C LEU A 343 2.05 -6.45 -2.60
N GLY A 344 3.09 -7.22 -2.91
CA GLY A 344 3.75 -8.08 -1.92
C GLY A 344 5.19 -7.65 -1.59
N GLY A 345 5.61 -8.01 -0.37
CA GLY A 345 6.89 -7.65 0.21
C GLY A 345 7.90 -8.80 0.19
N PHE A 346 9.15 -8.49 -0.11
CA PHE A 346 10.24 -9.46 0.07
C PHE A 346 10.74 -9.42 1.52
N ASN A 347 10.81 -10.59 2.16
CA ASN A 347 11.51 -10.83 3.44
C ASN A 347 10.87 -10.15 4.67
N ASN A 348 9.58 -10.47 4.91
CA ASN A 348 8.68 -9.96 5.95
C ASN A 348 9.31 -9.95 7.36
N GLY A 349 10.24 -10.85 7.67
CA GLY A 349 10.87 -10.94 9.00
C GLY A 349 12.02 -9.95 9.25
N LYS A 350 12.44 -9.16 8.27
CA LYS A 350 13.65 -8.31 8.35
C LYS A 350 13.34 -6.82 8.42
N ILE A 351 14.24 -6.09 9.07
CA ILE A 351 14.18 -4.62 9.25
C ILE A 351 14.35 -3.82 7.94
N ASP A 352 14.71 -4.49 6.85
CA ASP A 352 14.93 -3.97 5.50
C ASP A 352 14.07 -4.74 4.47
N GLY A 353 13.03 -5.42 4.93
CA GLY A 353 12.05 -6.13 4.09
C GLY A 353 10.97 -5.21 3.54
N GLY A 354 10.34 -5.64 2.45
CA GLY A 354 9.19 -4.97 1.83
C GLY A 354 9.47 -3.53 1.39
N MET A 355 8.50 -2.64 1.66
CA MET A 355 8.59 -1.21 1.36
C MET A 355 9.66 -0.49 2.19
N ASN A 356 10.06 -1.09 3.32
CA ASN A 356 11.10 -0.59 4.22
C ASN A 356 10.78 0.79 4.81
N VAL A 357 11.46 1.86 4.40
CA VAL A 357 11.32 3.20 4.99
C VAL A 357 10.81 4.24 4.02
N ASP A 358 10.17 5.30 4.51
CA ASP A 358 9.87 6.51 3.72
C ASP A 358 9.10 6.20 2.42
N ALA A 359 7.98 5.49 2.54
CA ALA A 359 7.21 5.04 1.39
C ALA A 359 5.75 5.52 1.44
N ASP A 360 5.21 5.88 0.28
CA ASP A 360 3.83 6.33 0.10
C ASP A 360 3.10 5.41 -0.86
N VAL A 361 1.97 4.87 -0.45
CA VAL A 361 1.13 4.03 -1.31
C VAL A 361 -0.30 4.51 -1.24
N TYR A 362 -0.76 5.16 -2.30
CA TYR A 362 -2.02 5.88 -2.22
C TYR A 362 -2.83 5.99 -3.50
N GLY A 363 -4.14 6.07 -3.35
CA GLY A 363 -5.05 6.18 -4.49
C GLY A 363 -5.00 4.96 -5.41
N ASN A 364 -4.50 3.81 -4.98
CA ASN A 364 -4.46 2.61 -5.81
C ASN A 364 -5.77 1.84 -5.73
N TYR A 365 -6.19 1.25 -6.86
CA TYR A 365 -7.22 0.23 -6.91
C TYR A 365 -6.57 -1.14 -6.92
N LEU A 366 -6.91 -1.97 -5.94
CA LEU A 366 -6.31 -3.28 -5.72
C LEU A 366 -7.43 -4.34 -5.66
N ALA A 367 -7.49 -5.25 -6.63
CA ALA A 367 -8.47 -6.33 -6.62
C ALA A 367 -7.98 -7.69 -7.17
N PHE A 368 -8.63 -8.78 -6.73
CA PHE A 368 -8.45 -10.16 -7.21
C PHE A 368 -7.12 -10.82 -6.80
N SER A 369 -6.89 -10.96 -5.50
CA SER A 369 -5.81 -11.78 -4.93
C SER A 369 -6.30 -12.99 -4.13
N GLN A 370 -5.42 -13.97 -3.93
CA GLN A 370 -5.65 -15.16 -3.11
C GLN A 370 -5.24 -15.00 -1.65
N ASP A 371 -4.28 -14.11 -1.35
CA ASP A 371 -3.91 -13.77 0.02
C ASP A 371 -4.15 -12.27 0.29
N ASP A 372 -3.12 -11.43 0.21
CA ASP A 372 -3.24 -10.03 0.58
C ASP A 372 -3.55 -9.12 -0.61
N GLY A 373 -4.33 -8.07 -0.36
CA GLY A 373 -4.39 -6.93 -1.25
C GLY A 373 -3.08 -6.14 -1.23
N LEU A 374 -2.46 -5.99 -0.06
CA LEU A 374 -1.23 -5.21 0.10
C LEU A 374 -0.43 -5.66 1.34
N GLU A 375 0.84 -5.99 1.18
CA GLU A 375 1.79 -6.24 2.27
C GLU A 375 2.65 -5.03 2.59
N MET A 376 2.67 -4.61 3.86
CA MET A 376 3.67 -3.69 4.39
C MET A 376 4.85 -4.43 5.03
N ASP A 377 4.74 -5.73 5.24
CA ASP A 377 5.55 -6.53 6.15
C ASP A 377 7.06 -6.28 6.11
N GLY A 378 7.70 -6.29 7.29
CA GLY A 378 9.14 -6.11 7.45
C GLY A 378 9.52 -4.71 7.93
N GLY A 379 10.33 -4.00 7.15
CA GLY A 379 11.11 -2.83 7.58
C GLY A 379 10.34 -1.54 7.84
N GLN A 380 9.01 -1.60 7.75
CA GLN A 380 8.03 -0.54 7.93
C GLN A 380 8.45 0.61 8.86
N CYS A 381 8.83 1.77 8.30
CA CYS A 381 9.13 2.98 9.06
C CYS A 381 8.82 4.23 8.26
N ASN A 382 7.90 5.06 8.73
CA ASN A 382 7.30 6.13 7.94
C ASN A 382 6.76 5.60 6.58
N VAL A 383 6.12 4.44 6.62
CA VAL A 383 5.33 3.94 5.48
C VAL A 383 3.89 4.41 5.65
N ARG A 384 3.34 5.04 4.62
CA ARG A 384 2.03 5.71 4.61
C ARG A 384 1.16 5.09 3.52
N LEU A 385 0.11 4.39 3.92
CA LEU A 385 -0.92 3.85 3.03
C LEU A 385 -2.19 4.69 3.14
N TYR A 386 -2.63 5.33 2.07
CA TYR A 386 -3.84 6.15 2.16
C TYR A 386 -4.69 6.27 0.92
N ASN A 387 -5.99 6.48 1.11
CA ASN A 387 -6.95 6.68 0.02
C ASN A 387 -7.00 5.53 -1.01
N ASN A 388 -6.54 4.33 -0.64
CA ASN A 388 -6.61 3.14 -1.50
C ASN A 388 -7.99 2.48 -1.40
N ARG A 389 -8.35 1.74 -2.45
CA ARG A 389 -9.52 0.86 -2.47
C ARG A 389 -9.07 -0.57 -2.68
N ILE A 390 -9.51 -1.46 -1.78
CA ILE A 390 -9.15 -2.87 -1.79
C ILE A 390 -10.43 -3.71 -1.75
N GLU A 391 -10.58 -4.61 -2.73
CA GLU A 391 -11.69 -5.56 -2.80
C GLU A 391 -11.29 -6.88 -3.45
N GLN A 392 -12.13 -7.91 -3.37
CA GLN A 392 -11.84 -9.22 -3.99
C GLN A 392 -10.46 -9.78 -3.60
N ALA A 393 -10.04 -9.56 -2.36
CA ALA A 393 -8.85 -10.15 -1.76
C ALA A 393 -9.26 -10.99 -0.56
N ARG A 394 -8.49 -12.01 -0.18
CA ARG A 394 -8.77 -12.77 1.05
C ARG A 394 -8.57 -11.89 2.28
N VAL A 395 -7.49 -11.13 2.28
CA VAL A 395 -7.11 -10.15 3.29
C VAL A 395 -6.91 -8.79 2.62
N GLY A 396 -7.34 -7.71 3.26
CA GLY A 396 -7.13 -6.36 2.73
C GLY A 396 -5.65 -5.95 2.77
N ILE A 397 -5.11 -5.74 3.97
CA ILE A 397 -3.73 -5.26 4.19
C ILE A 397 -3.00 -6.15 5.22
N SER A 398 -1.75 -6.51 4.93
CA SER A 398 -0.81 -7.09 5.90
C SER A 398 0.10 -6.04 6.51
N THR A 399 0.29 -6.14 7.82
CA THR A 399 1.34 -5.44 8.56
C THR A 399 2.16 -6.39 9.43
N ALA A 400 2.06 -7.70 9.22
CA ALA A 400 2.52 -8.74 10.13
C ALA A 400 3.88 -9.35 9.70
N PRO A 401 5.03 -8.81 10.14
CA PRO A 401 5.21 -7.86 11.24
C PRO A 401 5.73 -6.47 10.84
N ASN A 402 5.52 -5.50 11.73
CA ASN A 402 6.14 -4.18 11.69
C ASN A 402 7.41 -4.15 12.57
N LYS A 403 8.57 -4.20 11.92
CA LYS A 403 9.88 -4.31 12.60
C LYS A 403 10.47 -2.98 13.08
N ARG A 404 9.87 -1.81 12.76
CA ARG A 404 10.51 -0.51 13.04
C ARG A 404 9.55 0.59 13.52
N GLY A 405 8.48 0.85 12.79
CA GLY A 405 7.52 1.91 13.07
C GLY A 405 8.10 3.34 13.03
N PRO A 406 7.21 4.35 13.04
CA PRO A 406 5.76 4.22 12.94
C PRO A 406 5.34 3.92 11.50
N SER A 407 4.10 3.44 11.32
CA SER A 407 3.47 3.28 10.01
C SER A 407 2.03 3.77 10.06
N TYR A 408 1.52 4.24 8.94
CA TYR A 408 0.28 5.00 8.85
C TYR A 408 -0.66 4.37 7.82
N LEU A 409 -1.89 4.05 8.24
CA LEU A 409 -2.94 3.51 7.40
C LEU A 409 -4.14 4.45 7.54
N ILE A 410 -4.37 5.28 6.52
CA ILE A 410 -5.25 6.45 6.60
C ILE A 410 -6.27 6.44 5.48
N ARG A 411 -7.58 6.59 5.75
CA ARG A 411 -8.60 6.77 4.70
C ARG A 411 -8.63 5.68 3.62
N ASN A 412 -8.21 4.46 3.93
CA ASN A 412 -8.38 3.35 3.00
C ASN A 412 -9.81 2.82 3.09
N VAL A 413 -10.34 2.36 1.95
CA VAL A 413 -11.62 1.64 1.89
C VAL A 413 -11.34 0.17 1.60
N ILE A 414 -11.73 -0.68 2.54
CA ILE A 414 -11.62 -2.14 2.42
C ILE A 414 -13.02 -2.72 2.46
N PHE A 415 -13.45 -3.32 1.36
CA PHE A 415 -14.80 -3.82 1.23
C PHE A 415 -14.84 -5.01 0.28
N ASN A 416 -15.95 -5.75 0.27
CA ASN A 416 -16.19 -6.81 -0.72
C ASN A 416 -15.03 -7.82 -0.85
N LEU A 417 -14.45 -8.21 0.29
CA LEU A 417 -13.39 -9.23 0.35
C LEU A 417 -13.90 -10.61 -0.07
N GLY A 418 -13.00 -11.45 -0.53
CA GLY A 418 -13.27 -12.82 -0.99
C GLY A 418 -12.24 -13.27 -2.01
N ASP A 419 -11.64 -14.43 -1.79
CA ASP A 419 -10.76 -15.13 -2.72
C ASP A 419 -11.53 -15.92 -3.80
N SER A 420 -10.87 -16.79 -4.57
CA SER A 420 -11.56 -17.58 -5.60
C SER A 420 -12.59 -18.56 -5.02
N ASN A 421 -12.42 -18.98 -3.77
CA ASN A 421 -13.37 -19.83 -3.03
C ASN A 421 -14.47 -19.01 -2.35
N ARG A 422 -14.48 -17.68 -2.57
CA ARG A 422 -15.36 -16.71 -1.90
C ARG A 422 -15.07 -16.60 -0.40
N GLU A 423 -13.91 -17.07 0.05
CA GLU A 423 -13.50 -16.94 1.44
C GLU A 423 -12.77 -15.63 1.67
N TYR A 424 -13.02 -15.02 2.81
CA TYR A 424 -12.37 -13.80 3.26
C TYR A 424 -11.87 -14.01 4.69
N SER A 425 -11.01 -13.12 5.15
CA SER A 425 -10.47 -13.19 6.51
C SER A 425 -10.47 -11.83 7.20
N TYR A 426 -9.50 -10.96 6.90
CA TYR A 426 -9.26 -9.76 7.69
C TYR A 426 -9.22 -8.51 6.82
N GLY A 427 -9.70 -7.39 7.34
CA GLY A 427 -9.45 -6.09 6.71
C GLY A 427 -7.95 -5.75 6.79
N ILE A 428 -7.39 -5.80 8.00
CA ILE A 428 -5.97 -5.59 8.27
C ILE A 428 -5.47 -6.71 9.18
N LYS A 429 -4.52 -7.52 8.70
CA LYS A 429 -3.84 -8.53 9.50
C LYS A 429 -2.61 -7.95 10.18
N ASN A 430 -2.52 -8.16 11.49
CA ASN A 430 -1.43 -7.69 12.34
C ASN A 430 -0.84 -8.85 13.14
N GLY A 431 0.41 -8.71 13.55
CA GLY A 431 1.06 -9.66 14.45
C GLY A 431 2.56 -9.71 14.25
N GLY A 432 3.23 -10.51 15.08
CA GLY A 432 4.69 -10.59 15.14
C GLY A 432 5.21 -10.87 16.54
N GLY A 433 4.37 -10.77 17.56
CA GLY A 433 4.79 -11.00 18.94
C GLY A 433 5.86 -10.02 19.40
N THR A 434 6.40 -10.27 20.58
CA THR A 434 7.50 -9.48 21.14
C THR A 434 8.76 -9.53 20.24
N MET A 435 9.00 -10.63 19.51
CA MET A 435 10.18 -10.77 18.65
C MET A 435 10.11 -9.93 17.37
N HIS A 436 8.92 -9.74 16.80
CA HIS A 436 8.78 -9.09 15.50
C HIS A 436 7.96 -7.78 15.48
N SER A 437 7.01 -7.56 16.39
CA SER A 437 6.18 -6.35 16.38
C SER A 437 6.82 -5.20 17.18
N HIS A 438 7.79 -4.49 16.59
CA HIS A 438 8.55 -3.42 17.24
C HIS A 438 8.03 -2.02 16.93
N GLY A 439 7.30 -1.85 15.82
CA GLY A 439 6.75 -0.58 15.41
C GLY A 439 5.27 -0.41 15.73
N LEU A 440 4.85 0.85 15.88
CA LEU A 440 3.46 1.26 16.04
C LEU A 440 2.75 1.47 14.69
N HIS A 441 1.49 1.04 14.61
CA HIS A 441 0.57 1.38 13.53
C HIS A 441 -0.39 2.49 13.95
N TYR A 442 -0.62 3.46 13.07
CA TYR A 442 -1.69 4.44 13.18
C TYR A 442 -2.79 4.11 12.17
N PHE A 443 -3.97 3.72 12.64
CA PHE A 443 -5.17 3.44 11.85
C PHE A 443 -6.13 4.62 11.97
N ILE A 444 -6.15 5.51 10.98
CA ILE A 444 -6.90 6.77 11.08
C ILE A 444 -7.91 6.88 9.95
N ASN A 445 -9.19 7.12 10.26
CA ASN A 445 -10.19 7.43 9.25
C ASN A 445 -10.37 6.33 8.17
N ASN A 446 -10.09 5.05 8.43
CA ASN A 446 -10.36 4.00 7.44
C ASN A 446 -11.85 3.61 7.44
N THR A 447 -12.36 3.14 6.31
CA THR A 447 -13.72 2.60 6.20
C THR A 447 -13.66 1.12 5.83
N PHE A 448 -14.32 0.30 6.62
CA PHE A 448 -14.47 -1.13 6.40
C PHE A 448 -15.92 -1.47 6.14
N HIS A 449 -16.17 -2.25 5.10
CA HIS A 449 -17.48 -2.86 4.82
C HIS A 449 -17.29 -4.32 4.43
N ILE A 450 -17.02 -5.15 5.45
CA ILE A 450 -16.59 -6.55 5.31
C ILE A 450 -17.30 -7.44 6.35
N SER A 451 -17.28 -8.75 6.17
CA SER A 451 -17.86 -9.68 7.15
C SER A 451 -16.86 -10.14 8.23
N GLY A 452 -15.58 -10.26 7.89
CA GLY A 452 -14.50 -10.68 8.79
C GLY A 452 -14.05 -9.60 9.79
N ASN A 453 -12.97 -9.85 10.54
CA ASN A 453 -12.46 -8.86 11.48
C ASN A 453 -11.85 -7.67 10.71
N CYS A 454 -12.17 -6.44 11.08
CA CYS A 454 -11.63 -5.26 10.40
C CYS A 454 -10.14 -5.06 10.72
N ILE A 455 -9.78 -4.80 11.98
CA ILE A 455 -8.38 -4.79 12.44
C ILE A 455 -8.16 -6.03 13.31
N SER A 456 -7.23 -6.90 12.95
CA SER A 456 -7.13 -8.21 13.60
C SER A 456 -5.72 -8.64 13.97
N SER A 457 -5.60 -9.20 15.17
CA SER A 457 -4.49 -10.07 15.56
C SER A 457 -4.58 -11.40 14.83
N VAL A 458 -3.53 -11.79 14.14
CA VAL A 458 -3.43 -13.09 13.44
C VAL A 458 -2.18 -13.82 13.87
N GLY A 459 -1.04 -13.16 13.66
CA GLY A 459 0.24 -13.53 14.23
C GLY A 459 1.30 -14.00 13.25
N TYR A 460 2.54 -13.62 13.52
CA TYR A 460 3.73 -13.95 12.73
C TYR A 460 4.83 -14.49 13.64
N GLY A 461 5.67 -15.39 13.14
CA GLY A 461 6.72 -16.04 13.92
C GLY A 461 6.22 -17.22 14.77
N SER A 462 7.03 -17.63 15.75
CA SER A 462 6.77 -18.79 16.62
C SER A 462 6.55 -18.43 18.08
N ASP A 463 6.47 -17.14 18.40
CA ASP A 463 6.29 -16.67 19.77
C ASP A 463 4.92 -17.10 20.33
N VAL A 464 4.86 -17.27 21.65
CA VAL A 464 3.61 -17.56 22.36
C VAL A 464 2.58 -16.44 22.19
N ASP A 465 3.06 -15.20 22.08
CA ASP A 465 2.27 -13.98 21.89
C ASP A 465 2.27 -13.54 20.42
N ARG A 466 2.51 -14.43 19.45
CA ARG A 466 2.66 -14.08 18.03
C ARG A 466 1.59 -13.15 17.46
N GLY A 467 0.38 -13.15 18.01
CA GLY A 467 -0.72 -12.24 17.62
C GLY A 467 -0.58 -10.79 18.11
N MET A 468 0.37 -10.49 19.00
CA MET A 468 0.61 -9.15 19.54
C MET A 468 1.07 -8.20 18.44
N PHE A 469 0.49 -7.00 18.43
CA PHE A 469 0.87 -5.86 17.59
C PHE A 469 0.72 -4.56 18.39
N GLN A 470 1.37 -3.50 17.93
CA GLN A 470 1.25 -2.17 18.51
C GLN A 470 0.34 -1.30 17.63
N GLY A 471 -0.77 -0.78 18.16
CA GLY A 471 -1.78 -0.07 17.38
C GLY A 471 -2.39 1.15 18.07
N TYR A 472 -2.61 2.20 17.29
CA TYR A 472 -3.36 3.39 17.64
C TYR A 472 -4.48 3.57 16.62
N SER A 473 -5.75 3.59 17.04
CA SER A 473 -6.88 3.83 16.12
C SER A 473 -7.65 5.09 16.46
N ARG A 474 -8.05 5.84 15.43
CA ARG A 474 -8.97 6.98 15.53
C ARG A 474 -9.86 7.06 14.32
N ASN A 475 -11.11 7.45 14.56
CA ASN A 475 -12.01 7.92 13.53
C ASN A 475 -12.37 6.90 12.44
N ASN A 476 -12.17 5.60 12.66
CA ASN A 476 -12.48 4.57 11.67
C ASN A 476 -13.98 4.24 11.67
N ILE A 477 -14.49 3.76 10.53
CA ILE A 477 -15.81 3.14 10.44
C ILE A 477 -15.63 1.63 10.24
N PHE A 478 -16.13 0.86 11.20
CA PHE A 478 -16.19 -0.60 11.14
C PHE A 478 -17.63 -1.05 10.86
N PHE A 479 -17.92 -1.42 9.62
CA PHE A 479 -19.18 -2.03 9.23
C PHE A 479 -18.98 -3.54 9.03
N ASN A 480 -19.41 -4.34 10.01
CA ASN A 480 -19.48 -5.79 9.88
C ASN A 480 -20.77 -6.18 9.14
N ARG A 481 -20.61 -6.68 7.91
CA ARG A 481 -21.70 -7.07 7.00
C ARG A 481 -22.49 -8.27 7.53
N LYS A 482 -23.74 -8.36 7.09
CA LYS A 482 -24.59 -9.52 7.35
C LYS A 482 -23.93 -10.75 6.71
N GLU A 483 -23.80 -11.81 7.48
CA GLU A 483 -23.20 -13.06 7.07
C GLU A 483 -24.00 -14.24 7.63
N ASN A 484 -24.32 -15.19 6.76
CA ASN A 484 -25.11 -16.37 7.11
C ASN A 484 -24.26 -17.37 7.89
N ASN A 485 -22.98 -17.54 7.52
CA ASN A 485 -22.05 -18.41 8.22
C ASN A 485 -21.55 -17.75 9.52
N PRO A 486 -21.97 -18.20 10.71
CA PRO A 486 -21.58 -17.55 11.97
C PRO A 486 -20.07 -17.58 12.23
N LYS A 487 -19.35 -18.56 11.67
CA LYS A 487 -17.88 -18.68 11.81
C LYS A 487 -17.11 -17.64 11.00
N ALA A 488 -17.74 -17.03 10.01
CA ALA A 488 -17.15 -16.00 9.17
C ALA A 488 -17.46 -14.57 9.65
N ARG A 489 -18.24 -14.44 10.73
CA ARG A 489 -18.56 -13.15 11.37
C ARG A 489 -17.39 -12.66 12.22
N GLY A 490 -16.87 -11.49 11.90
CA GLY A 490 -15.84 -10.82 12.66
C GLY A 490 -16.36 -9.69 13.55
N CYS A 491 -15.42 -8.87 14.03
CA CYS A 491 -15.66 -7.65 14.81
C CYS A 491 -14.87 -6.47 14.23
N GLY A 492 -15.03 -5.26 14.79
CA GLY A 492 -14.30 -4.08 14.35
C GLY A 492 -12.81 -4.21 14.69
N ILE A 493 -12.48 -4.49 15.95
CA ILE A 493 -11.09 -4.69 16.37
C ILE A 493 -10.97 -6.00 17.14
N TYR A 494 -9.99 -6.83 16.80
CA TYR A 494 -9.62 -8.02 17.56
C TYR A 494 -8.15 -7.94 17.99
N GLU A 495 -7.95 -7.74 19.29
CA GLU A 495 -6.66 -7.73 19.95
C GLU A 495 -6.52 -8.98 20.82
N SER A 496 -5.62 -9.87 20.45
CA SER A 496 -5.39 -11.13 21.18
C SER A 496 -4.51 -10.94 22.42
N HIS A 497 -3.64 -9.93 22.40
CA HIS A 497 -2.66 -9.61 23.44
C HIS A 497 -2.57 -8.10 23.57
N SER A 498 -2.56 -7.59 24.81
CA SER A 498 -2.36 -6.17 25.05
C SER A 498 -0.89 -5.78 24.84
N HIS A 499 -0.67 -4.51 24.53
CA HIS A 499 0.65 -3.89 24.52
C HIS A 499 0.53 -2.48 25.09
N THR A 500 1.56 -1.97 25.75
CA THR A 500 1.50 -0.66 26.40
C THR A 500 1.19 0.46 25.41
N ASN A 501 1.72 0.40 24.20
CA ASN A 501 1.42 1.39 23.15
C ASN A 501 0.00 1.29 22.55
N ASN A 502 -0.79 0.27 22.89
CA ASN A 502 -2.11 0.11 22.29
C ASN A 502 -3.10 1.13 22.85
N HIS A 503 -3.78 1.82 21.95
CA HIS A 503 -4.78 2.82 22.30
C HIS A 503 -5.79 2.97 21.16
N PHE A 504 -6.99 2.46 21.36
CA PHE A 504 -8.07 2.47 20.37
C PHE A 504 -9.21 3.34 20.90
N ASP A 505 -9.67 4.34 20.15
CA ASP A 505 -10.76 5.22 20.59
C ASP A 505 -11.38 6.01 19.42
N TYR A 506 -12.54 6.63 19.64
CA TYR A 506 -13.25 7.45 18.64
C TYR A 506 -13.56 6.71 17.33
N ASP A 507 -13.75 5.38 17.39
CA ASP A 507 -14.15 4.61 16.22
C ASP A 507 -15.66 4.34 16.21
N LEU A 508 -16.23 4.14 15.02
CA LEU A 508 -17.63 3.73 14.85
C LEU A 508 -17.74 2.23 14.62
N PHE A 509 -18.64 1.59 15.38
CA PHE A 509 -18.88 0.15 15.32
C PHE A 509 -20.33 -0.18 14.95
N PHE A 510 -20.50 -0.89 13.83
CA PHE A 510 -21.77 -1.42 13.38
C PHE A 510 -21.66 -2.90 13.03
N ASP A 511 -22.64 -3.71 13.46
CA ASP A 511 -22.70 -5.13 13.07
C ASP A 511 -24.12 -5.51 12.63
N ALA A 512 -24.28 -5.72 11.32
CA ALA A 512 -25.55 -6.09 10.73
C ALA A 512 -26.07 -7.47 11.18
N ASN A 513 -25.22 -8.31 11.77
CA ASN A 513 -25.59 -9.64 12.27
C ASN A 513 -26.33 -9.61 13.60
N LYS A 514 -26.11 -8.59 14.43
CA LYS A 514 -26.73 -8.48 15.75
C LYS A 514 -28.09 -7.81 15.71
N LYS A 515 -28.91 -8.13 16.71
CA LYS A 515 -30.26 -7.58 16.84
C LYS A 515 -30.24 -6.09 17.19
N ASP A 516 -29.35 -5.69 18.08
CA ASP A 516 -29.12 -4.30 18.50
C ASP A 516 -28.19 -3.51 17.56
N LYS A 517 -27.66 -4.18 16.53
CA LYS A 517 -26.73 -3.62 15.54
C LYS A 517 -25.42 -3.07 16.10
N LYS A 518 -25.12 -3.37 17.36
CA LYS A 518 -23.95 -2.87 18.05
C LYS A 518 -22.71 -3.68 17.67
N GLY A 519 -21.78 -3.08 16.94
CA GLY A 519 -20.49 -3.71 16.64
C GLY A 519 -19.64 -3.96 17.90
N GLU A 520 -18.52 -4.65 17.74
CA GLU A 520 -17.64 -5.06 18.84
C GLU A 520 -16.19 -4.63 18.61
N ALA A 521 -15.54 -4.18 19.68
CA ALA A 521 -14.09 -4.21 19.84
C ALA A 521 -13.75 -5.26 20.90
N ARG A 522 -13.00 -6.29 20.52
CA ARG A 522 -12.54 -7.37 21.39
C ARG A 522 -11.11 -7.08 21.80
N LEU A 523 -10.97 -6.27 22.85
CA LEU A 523 -9.70 -5.71 23.31
C LEU A 523 -9.21 -6.38 24.59
N LYS A 524 -7.89 -6.47 24.74
CA LYS A 524 -7.18 -6.82 25.98
C LYS A 524 -6.61 -5.59 26.66
N SER A 525 -6.31 -4.54 25.90
CA SER A 525 -5.93 -3.24 26.41
C SER A 525 -7.12 -2.57 27.11
N MET A 526 -6.83 -1.90 28.21
CA MET A 526 -7.83 -1.20 29.03
C MET A 526 -8.05 0.22 28.51
N ASP A 527 -9.12 0.87 28.99
CA ASP A 527 -9.41 2.29 28.71
C ASP A 527 -9.52 2.67 27.22
N CYS A 528 -9.87 1.69 26.38
CA CYS A 528 -10.10 1.88 24.96
C CYS A 528 -11.59 2.11 24.66
N GLU A 529 -11.88 2.77 23.54
CA GLU A 529 -13.22 2.98 22.98
C GLU A 529 -14.20 3.66 23.96
N GLN A 530 -13.68 4.54 24.82
CA GLN A 530 -14.49 5.36 25.73
C GLN A 530 -15.38 6.35 24.97
N ASN A 531 -14.95 6.75 23.77
CA ASN A 531 -15.64 7.66 22.87
C ASN A 531 -16.19 6.95 21.62
N ALA A 532 -16.33 5.62 21.67
CA ALA A 532 -16.87 4.87 20.54
C ALA A 532 -18.29 5.31 20.15
N VAL A 533 -18.52 5.37 18.85
CA VAL A 533 -19.85 5.59 18.27
C VAL A 533 -20.45 4.25 17.88
N TYR A 534 -21.71 4.01 18.22
CA TYR A 534 -22.44 2.82 17.81
C TYR A 534 -23.66 3.22 17.00
N GLY A 535 -23.79 2.65 15.79
CA GLY A 535 -24.90 2.96 14.90
C GLY A 535 -24.54 2.66 13.45
N ASP A 536 -25.56 2.56 12.59
CA ASP A 536 -25.34 2.46 11.15
C ASP A 536 -24.64 3.73 10.67
N PRO A 537 -23.50 3.66 9.95
CA PRO A 537 -22.86 4.85 9.41
C PRO A 537 -23.70 5.57 8.36
N LEU A 538 -24.80 4.99 7.86
CA LEU A 538 -25.69 5.59 6.87
C LEU A 538 -24.92 6.02 5.61
N PHE A 539 -24.25 5.05 4.98
CA PHE A 539 -23.66 5.24 3.66
C PHE A 539 -24.75 5.47 2.61
N VAL A 540 -24.46 6.27 1.57
CA VAL A 540 -25.40 6.55 0.47
C VAL A 540 -25.84 5.27 -0.24
N SER A 541 -24.90 4.38 -0.59
CA SER A 541 -25.21 3.09 -1.23
C SER A 541 -23.99 2.14 -1.15
N PRO A 542 -23.75 1.52 0.02
CA PRO A 542 -22.58 0.66 0.21
C PRO A 542 -22.62 -0.63 -0.65
N GLU A 543 -23.81 -1.09 -1.04
CA GLU A 543 -24.04 -2.20 -1.96
C GLU A 543 -23.61 -1.90 -3.40
N THR A 544 -23.55 -0.63 -3.80
CA THR A 544 -23.00 -0.19 -5.09
C THR A 544 -21.60 0.42 -4.95
N GLY A 545 -20.95 0.26 -3.79
CA GLY A 545 -19.60 0.75 -3.55
C GLY A 545 -19.50 2.27 -3.35
N VAL A 546 -20.60 2.93 -2.98
CA VAL A 546 -20.65 4.37 -2.66
C VAL A 546 -20.68 4.56 -1.14
N PHE A 547 -19.53 4.94 -0.58
CA PHE A 547 -19.29 5.04 0.87
C PHE A 547 -19.32 6.46 1.44
N THR A 548 -19.82 7.44 0.69
CA THR A 548 -20.12 8.78 1.23
C THR A 548 -21.27 8.69 2.22
N LEU A 549 -21.31 9.61 3.19
CA LEU A 549 -22.29 9.64 4.27
C LEU A 549 -23.58 10.36 3.86
N LEU A 550 -24.73 9.90 4.37
CA LEU A 550 -26.00 10.63 4.38
C LEU A 550 -25.99 11.74 5.45
N PRO A 551 -26.81 12.81 5.32
CA PRO A 551 -26.81 13.95 6.25
C PRO A 551 -27.08 13.58 7.72
N GLU A 552 -27.83 12.50 7.96
CA GLU A 552 -28.22 12.02 9.29
C GLU A 552 -27.20 11.07 9.92
N SER A 553 -26.07 10.83 9.24
CA SER A 553 -25.08 9.86 9.69
C SER A 553 -24.50 10.19 11.08
N PRO A 554 -24.43 9.20 11.99
CA PRO A 554 -23.78 9.38 13.28
C PRO A 554 -22.25 9.50 13.17
N ALA A 555 -21.66 9.30 11.98
CA ALA A 555 -20.24 9.50 11.72
C ALA A 555 -19.87 10.98 11.55
N ILE A 556 -20.83 11.86 11.31
CA ILE A 556 -20.58 13.28 11.02
C ILE A 556 -20.20 14.03 12.30
N GLY A 557 -19.05 14.70 12.27
CA GLY A 557 -18.55 15.53 13.37
C GLY A 557 -18.24 14.81 14.68
N LYS A 558 -18.04 13.49 14.65
CA LYS A 558 -17.73 12.68 15.85
C LYS A 558 -16.26 12.29 15.99
N GLY A 559 -15.44 12.61 15.01
CA GLY A 559 -14.02 12.31 14.99
C GLY A 559 -13.19 13.24 15.89
N GLN A 560 -12.08 12.70 16.37
CA GLN A 560 -11.03 13.46 17.03
C GLN A 560 -10.04 14.02 16.01
N MET A 561 -9.78 15.32 16.08
CA MET A 561 -8.77 16.00 15.25
C MET A 561 -7.39 15.36 15.37
N GLN A 562 -6.85 14.90 14.23
CA GLN A 562 -5.47 14.43 14.10
C GLN A 562 -4.69 15.49 13.30
N MET A 563 -3.82 16.25 13.98
CA MET A 563 -3.09 17.37 13.37
C MET A 563 -2.44 16.96 12.04
N ASN A 564 -2.59 17.82 11.03
CA ASN A 564 -2.16 17.64 9.63
C ASN A 564 -2.65 16.37 8.89
N ILE A 565 -3.38 15.45 9.53
CA ILE A 565 -3.92 14.23 8.91
C ILE A 565 -5.42 14.38 8.61
N SER A 566 -6.20 14.83 9.60
CA SER A 566 -7.65 14.98 9.47
C SER A 566 -7.99 16.06 8.44
N GLU A 567 -8.97 15.76 7.59
CA GLU A 567 -9.57 16.77 6.73
C GLU A 567 -10.60 17.55 7.54
N ASN A 568 -10.27 18.79 7.91
CA ASN A 568 -11.20 19.68 8.58
C ASN A 568 -11.26 21.02 7.85
N LYS A 569 -12.22 21.18 6.94
CA LYS A 569 -12.47 22.47 6.26
C LYS A 569 -13.11 23.51 7.21
N GLY A 570 -12.58 23.66 8.42
CA GLY A 570 -13.16 24.49 9.49
C GLY A 570 -14.39 23.92 10.18
N LYS A 571 -14.62 22.60 10.08
CA LYS A 571 -15.72 21.87 10.72
C LYS A 571 -15.17 20.77 11.65
N ASP A 572 -16.06 20.14 12.42
CA ASP A 572 -15.77 18.92 13.14
C ASP A 572 -15.29 17.81 12.19
N VAL A 573 -14.51 16.86 12.70
CA VAL A 573 -13.94 15.77 11.91
C VAL A 573 -14.96 14.65 11.76
N ASP A 574 -15.17 14.18 10.54
CA ASP A 574 -16.03 13.02 10.29
C ASP A 574 -15.26 11.70 10.50
N LEU A 575 -15.97 10.64 10.86
CA LEU A 575 -15.43 9.28 10.90
C LEU A 575 -15.39 8.68 9.48
N GLY A 576 -14.46 7.77 9.23
CA GLY A 576 -14.31 7.05 7.96
C GLY A 576 -13.47 7.78 6.92
N ALA A 577 -13.32 7.12 5.77
CA ALA A 577 -12.40 7.51 4.70
C ALA A 577 -12.87 8.72 3.89
N LEU A 578 -14.19 8.91 3.80
CA LEU A 578 -14.83 9.95 2.98
C LEU A 578 -15.68 10.82 3.89
N SER A 579 -15.28 12.08 4.09
CA SER A 579 -16.07 13.05 4.83
C SER A 579 -17.40 13.37 4.14
N TYR A 580 -18.38 13.85 4.90
CA TYR A 580 -19.66 14.27 4.36
C TYR A 580 -19.49 15.38 3.31
N GLY A 581 -20.09 15.18 2.14
CA GLY A 581 -19.97 16.08 0.99
C GLY A 581 -18.67 15.95 0.19
N ALA A 582 -17.81 14.98 0.50
CA ALA A 582 -16.66 14.65 -0.35
C ALA A 582 -17.07 13.96 -1.67
N SER A 583 -16.12 13.84 -2.60
CA SER A 583 -16.27 13.02 -3.79
C SER A 583 -16.54 11.55 -3.42
N SER A 584 -17.39 10.86 -4.19
CA SER A 584 -17.60 9.42 -4.04
C SER A 584 -16.48 8.57 -4.63
N LEU A 585 -15.57 9.17 -5.41
CA LEU A 585 -14.49 8.45 -6.08
C LEU A 585 -13.48 7.92 -5.08
N ILE A 586 -13.53 6.60 -4.87
CA ILE A 586 -12.51 5.83 -4.18
C ILE A 586 -12.10 4.63 -5.07
N PRO A 587 -10.80 4.40 -5.34
CA PRO A 587 -9.65 5.09 -4.73
C PRO A 587 -9.57 6.56 -5.14
N GLN A 588 -9.03 7.41 -4.26
CA GLN A 588 -9.00 8.84 -4.54
C GLN A 588 -8.02 9.11 -5.69
N ARG A 589 -8.50 9.83 -6.70
CA ARG A 589 -7.71 10.29 -7.85
C ARG A 589 -7.83 11.82 -7.97
N PRO A 590 -6.78 12.53 -8.40
CA PRO A 590 -6.83 13.97 -8.63
C PRO A 590 -7.49 14.26 -9.99
N ILE A 591 -8.73 13.80 -10.14
CA ILE A 591 -9.57 14.03 -11.31
C ILE A 591 -11.00 14.32 -10.84
N ASP A 592 -11.61 15.36 -11.41
CA ASP A 592 -12.99 15.75 -11.07
C ASP A 592 -13.99 14.93 -11.87
N VAL A 593 -14.02 13.62 -11.60
CA VAL A 593 -14.94 12.66 -12.22
C VAL A 593 -15.46 11.72 -11.14
N GLN A 594 -16.76 11.41 -11.19
CA GLN A 594 -17.38 10.46 -10.26
C GLN A 594 -18.37 9.58 -11.02
N ALA A 595 -18.44 8.31 -10.64
CA ALA A 595 -19.52 7.42 -11.06
C ALA A 595 -20.66 7.45 -10.03
N ASP A 596 -21.88 7.20 -10.48
CA ASP A 596 -23.02 6.97 -9.60
C ASP A 596 -22.92 5.64 -8.84
N LYS A 597 -22.18 4.67 -9.39
CA LYS A 597 -21.93 3.35 -8.81
C LYS A 597 -20.49 2.90 -9.11
N TYR A 598 -19.91 2.14 -8.19
CA TYR A 598 -18.59 1.52 -8.34
C TYR A 598 -18.59 0.00 -8.14
N LEU A 599 -19.75 -0.58 -7.82
CA LEU A 599 -20.01 -2.00 -7.81
C LEU A 599 -21.38 -2.24 -8.43
N LEU A 600 -21.42 -3.16 -9.39
CA LEU A 600 -22.62 -3.62 -10.06
C LEU A 600 -22.89 -5.05 -9.63
N THR A 601 -24.13 -5.33 -9.24
CA THR A 601 -24.61 -6.69 -8.95
C THR A 601 -25.76 -6.97 -9.90
N MET A 602 -25.61 -7.98 -10.75
CA MET A 602 -26.51 -8.24 -11.87
C MET A 602 -26.90 -9.72 -11.93
N SER A 603 -28.01 -10.02 -12.61
CA SER A 603 -28.39 -11.40 -12.95
C SER A 603 -27.68 -11.87 -14.23
N CYS A 604 -27.74 -13.17 -14.54
CA CYS A 604 -27.31 -13.66 -15.84
C CYS A 604 -28.18 -13.06 -16.96
N GLN A 605 -27.57 -12.77 -18.12
CA GLN A 605 -28.27 -12.21 -19.30
C GLN A 605 -29.00 -10.86 -19.03
N ASP A 606 -28.41 -10.03 -18.19
CA ASP A 606 -28.93 -8.73 -17.78
C ASP A 606 -28.26 -7.57 -18.55
N THR A 607 -28.92 -6.40 -18.55
CA THR A 607 -28.39 -5.15 -19.10
C THR A 607 -28.29 -4.12 -17.98
N GLY A 608 -27.25 -3.30 -18.00
CA GLY A 608 -27.06 -2.28 -16.99
C GLY A 608 -26.43 -1.02 -17.52
N GLU A 609 -26.49 0.01 -16.68
CA GLU A 609 -25.94 1.32 -16.98
C GLU A 609 -25.24 1.89 -15.74
N ILE A 610 -24.18 2.66 -16.01
CA ILE A 610 -23.58 3.57 -15.04
C ILE A 610 -23.50 4.98 -15.61
N ASN A 611 -23.67 5.96 -14.75
CA ASN A 611 -23.56 7.36 -15.11
C ASN A 611 -22.23 7.94 -14.61
N ILE A 612 -21.46 8.51 -15.52
CA ILE A 612 -20.23 9.22 -15.22
C ILE A 612 -20.53 10.72 -15.22
N LYS A 613 -20.35 11.35 -14.06
CA LYS A 613 -20.39 12.80 -13.90
C LYS A 613 -18.98 13.36 -14.07
N VAL A 614 -18.85 14.34 -14.96
CA VAL A 614 -17.60 15.02 -15.27
C VAL A 614 -17.70 16.46 -14.78
N GLY A 615 -16.84 16.83 -13.84
CA GLY A 615 -16.70 18.19 -13.36
C GLY A 615 -15.73 19.01 -14.21
N ASN A 616 -14.91 19.83 -13.58
CA ASN A 616 -14.00 20.74 -14.28
C ASN A 616 -12.72 20.00 -14.72
N LEU A 617 -12.56 19.82 -16.03
CA LEU A 617 -11.48 19.05 -16.62
C LEU A 617 -10.78 19.82 -17.75
N PRO A 618 -9.46 19.65 -17.94
CA PRO A 618 -8.74 20.16 -19.11
C PRO A 618 -9.40 19.80 -20.45
N THR A 619 -9.35 20.73 -21.41
CA THR A 619 -9.89 20.52 -22.75
C THR A 619 -9.13 19.42 -23.50
N GLY A 620 -9.84 18.68 -24.35
CA GLY A 620 -9.23 17.68 -25.23
C GLY A 620 -8.94 16.32 -24.59
N MET A 621 -9.37 16.07 -23.35
CA MET A 621 -9.28 14.72 -22.77
C MET A 621 -10.19 13.71 -23.48
N SER A 622 -9.71 12.48 -23.53
CA SER A 622 -10.48 11.33 -23.99
C SER A 622 -10.52 10.25 -22.91
N TYR A 623 -11.44 9.31 -23.07
CA TYR A 623 -11.49 8.09 -22.26
C TYR A 623 -11.46 6.85 -23.16
N THR A 624 -11.02 5.75 -22.57
CA THR A 624 -11.12 4.39 -23.11
C THR A 624 -11.73 3.49 -22.03
N LEU A 625 -12.62 2.60 -22.44
CA LEU A 625 -13.18 1.55 -21.60
C LEU A 625 -12.28 0.31 -21.73
N THR A 626 -11.74 -0.16 -20.61
CA THR A 626 -10.88 -1.36 -20.59
C THR A 626 -11.40 -2.36 -19.57
N LYS A 627 -11.18 -3.65 -19.83
CA LYS A 627 -11.50 -4.76 -18.93
C LYS A 627 -10.47 -5.86 -19.11
N ASN A 628 -10.31 -6.71 -18.10
CA ASN A 628 -9.43 -7.87 -18.18
C ASN A 628 -9.93 -8.89 -19.22
N LYS A 629 -9.02 -9.73 -19.71
CA LYS A 629 -9.35 -10.76 -20.73
C LYS A 629 -10.34 -11.80 -20.24
N ASP A 630 -10.34 -12.12 -18.94
CA ASP A 630 -11.26 -13.10 -18.31
C ASP A 630 -12.72 -12.58 -18.18
N MET A 631 -13.07 -11.50 -18.87
CA MET A 631 -14.40 -10.88 -18.83
C MET A 631 -15.17 -11.01 -20.14
N ASP A 632 -14.96 -12.06 -20.92
CA ASP A 632 -15.70 -12.31 -22.18
C ASP A 632 -17.22 -12.46 -21.99
N TRP A 633 -17.65 -12.73 -20.76
CA TRP A 633 -19.04 -12.73 -20.32
C TRP A 633 -19.64 -11.32 -20.14
N PHE A 634 -18.86 -10.24 -20.25
CA PHE A 634 -19.31 -8.85 -20.11
C PHE A 634 -18.97 -8.03 -21.36
N THR A 635 -19.95 -7.32 -21.91
CA THR A 635 -19.80 -6.54 -23.16
C THR A 635 -20.33 -5.12 -22.97
N PHE A 636 -19.61 -4.13 -23.51
CA PHE A 636 -20.09 -2.74 -23.60
C PHE A 636 -21.02 -2.58 -24.80
N ASP A 637 -22.17 -1.92 -24.60
CA ASP A 637 -23.14 -1.55 -25.65
C ASP A 637 -22.93 -0.12 -26.16
N VAL A 638 -21.77 0.45 -25.85
CA VAL A 638 -21.35 1.79 -26.23
C VAL A 638 -19.97 1.75 -26.88
N ALA A 639 -19.60 2.83 -27.57
CA ALA A 639 -18.23 2.98 -28.05
C ALA A 639 -17.26 2.91 -26.87
N GLN A 640 -16.23 2.07 -27.00
CA GLN A 640 -15.21 1.89 -25.95
C GLN A 640 -14.21 3.03 -25.88
N GLN A 641 -14.37 4.07 -26.69
CA GLN A 641 -13.56 5.28 -26.66
C GLN A 641 -14.45 6.48 -26.91
N GLY A 642 -14.15 7.59 -26.24
CA GLY A 642 -14.90 8.82 -26.40
C GLY A 642 -14.13 10.05 -25.97
N LYS A 643 -14.61 11.23 -26.40
CA LYS A 643 -14.12 12.51 -25.88
C LYS A 643 -14.82 12.84 -24.58
N VAL A 644 -14.10 13.51 -23.69
CA VAL A 644 -14.63 13.99 -22.42
C VAL A 644 -14.96 15.47 -22.56
N VAL A 645 -16.19 15.84 -22.22
CA VAL A 645 -16.64 17.24 -22.16
C VAL A 645 -16.62 17.67 -20.69
N SER A 646 -16.02 18.83 -20.39
CA SER A 646 -16.01 19.36 -19.03
C SER A 646 -17.42 19.79 -18.60
N ASN A 647 -17.74 19.62 -17.32
CA ASN A 647 -19.05 19.95 -16.72
C ASN A 647 -20.23 19.25 -17.41
N SER A 648 -20.05 17.99 -17.78
CA SER A 648 -21.07 17.17 -18.46
C SER A 648 -21.30 15.85 -17.72
N SER A 649 -22.14 15.00 -18.31
CA SER A 649 -22.26 13.59 -17.95
C SER A 649 -22.32 12.73 -19.19
N PHE A 650 -22.00 11.46 -19.04
CA PHE A 650 -22.24 10.44 -20.06
C PHE A 650 -22.56 9.09 -19.39
N THR A 651 -23.24 8.22 -20.11
CA THR A 651 -23.69 6.92 -19.63
C THR A 651 -22.90 5.82 -20.33
N ILE A 652 -22.53 4.79 -19.58
CA ILE A 652 -21.93 3.57 -20.12
C ILE A 652 -22.95 2.46 -19.93
N SER A 653 -23.49 1.97 -21.04
CA SER A 653 -24.41 0.85 -21.08
C SER A 653 -23.66 -0.44 -21.43
N PHE A 654 -24.09 -1.56 -20.87
CA PHE A 654 -23.44 -2.86 -21.01
C PHE A 654 -24.45 -4.00 -20.86
N ASN A 655 -24.08 -5.17 -21.37
CA ASN A 655 -24.79 -6.42 -21.18
C ASN A 655 -23.85 -7.52 -20.68
N THR A 656 -24.46 -8.54 -20.08
CA THR A 656 -23.77 -9.77 -19.71
C THR A 656 -24.27 -10.95 -20.53
N LYS A 657 -23.34 -11.82 -20.93
CA LYS A 657 -23.60 -13.14 -21.53
C LYS A 657 -23.21 -14.26 -20.57
N ALA A 658 -23.15 -13.97 -19.27
CA ALA A 658 -22.88 -14.94 -18.22
C ALA A 658 -23.82 -16.15 -18.31
N GLU A 659 -23.26 -17.34 -18.12
CA GLU A 659 -24.03 -18.58 -18.08
C GLU A 659 -24.87 -18.64 -16.81
N GLU A 660 -26.11 -19.12 -16.94
CA GLU A 660 -27.01 -19.31 -15.81
C GLU A 660 -26.43 -20.31 -14.80
N GLY A 661 -26.54 -19.98 -13.51
CA GLY A 661 -26.03 -20.80 -12.41
C GLY A 661 -24.52 -20.71 -12.14
N LYS A 662 -23.79 -19.85 -12.88
CA LYS A 662 -22.38 -19.54 -12.60
C LYS A 662 -22.23 -18.11 -12.11
N GLY A 663 -21.49 -17.94 -11.01
CA GLY A 663 -21.13 -16.62 -10.49
C GLY A 663 -19.86 -16.10 -11.15
N TYR A 664 -19.88 -14.86 -11.61
CA TYR A 664 -18.74 -14.19 -12.24
C TYR A 664 -18.39 -12.92 -11.49
N ARG A 665 -17.09 -12.61 -11.40
CA ARG A 665 -16.63 -11.32 -10.87
C ARG A 665 -15.60 -10.71 -11.81
N GLY A 666 -15.63 -9.40 -11.95
CA GLY A 666 -14.69 -8.68 -12.80
C GLY A 666 -14.66 -7.21 -12.47
N VAL A 667 -13.84 -6.47 -13.20
CA VAL A 667 -13.76 -5.02 -13.10
C VAL A 667 -13.47 -4.45 -14.49
N PHE A 668 -14.14 -3.36 -14.80
CA PHE A 668 -13.76 -2.53 -15.93
C PHE A 668 -13.35 -1.13 -15.47
N PHE A 669 -12.70 -0.40 -16.37
CA PHE A 669 -12.17 0.92 -16.08
C PHE A 669 -12.61 1.91 -17.13
N VAL A 670 -12.99 3.10 -16.68
CA VAL A 670 -13.00 4.30 -17.52
C VAL A 670 -11.62 4.94 -17.38
N ARG A 671 -10.73 4.71 -18.34
CA ARG A 671 -9.34 5.22 -18.33
C ARG A 671 -9.24 6.50 -19.15
N PHE A 672 -8.72 7.56 -18.54
CA PHE A 672 -8.54 8.85 -19.20
C PHE A 672 -7.17 8.96 -19.89
N SER A 673 -7.07 9.84 -20.88
CA SER A 673 -5.83 10.08 -21.64
C SER A 673 -4.66 10.61 -20.80
N ASN A 674 -4.92 11.07 -19.56
CA ASN A 674 -3.89 11.46 -18.60
C ASN A 674 -3.43 10.31 -17.68
N GLY A 675 -3.98 9.11 -17.85
CA GLY A 675 -3.64 7.89 -17.11
C GLY A 675 -4.44 7.66 -15.82
N PHE A 676 -5.31 8.58 -15.40
CA PHE A 676 -6.24 8.31 -14.30
C PHE A 676 -7.39 7.41 -14.75
N SER A 677 -8.03 6.75 -13.80
CA SER A 677 -9.07 5.75 -14.08
C SER A 677 -10.18 5.79 -13.03
N ILE A 678 -11.37 5.35 -13.45
CA ILE A 678 -12.50 5.03 -12.57
C ILE A 678 -12.73 3.52 -12.64
N PRO A 679 -12.43 2.75 -11.58
CA PRO A 679 -12.70 1.32 -11.53
C PRO A 679 -14.17 1.05 -11.17
N VAL A 680 -14.81 0.12 -11.88
CA VAL A 680 -16.17 -0.34 -11.60
C VAL A 680 -16.21 -1.86 -11.58
N SER A 681 -16.45 -2.41 -10.38
CA SER A 681 -16.55 -3.85 -10.16
C SER A 681 -17.90 -4.38 -10.63
N VAL A 682 -17.90 -5.61 -11.15
CA VAL A 682 -19.09 -6.29 -11.66
C VAL A 682 -19.17 -7.67 -11.02
N ASN A 683 -20.30 -7.97 -10.39
CA ASN A 683 -20.65 -9.28 -9.85
C ASN A 683 -21.90 -9.79 -10.56
N ILE A 684 -21.83 -10.99 -11.11
CA ILE A 684 -22.99 -11.77 -11.55
C ILE A 684 -23.29 -12.78 -10.45
N LEU A 685 -24.50 -12.76 -9.90
CA LEU A 685 -24.94 -13.64 -8.81
C LEU A 685 -25.46 -15.00 -9.29
#